data_AF-A0A8T3X885-F1
#
_entry.id   AF-A0A8T3X885-F1
#
_cell.length_a   1.000
_cell.length_b   1.000
_cell.length_c   1.000
_cell.angle_alpha   90.00
_cell.angle_beta   90.00
_cell.angle_gamma   90.00
#
_symmetry.space_group_name_H-M   'P 1'
#
loop_
_entity.id
_entity.type
_entity.pdbx_description
1 polymer ?
#
loop_
_entity_poly.entity_id
_entity_poly.type
_entity_poly.pdbx_seq_one_letter_code
_entity_poly.pdbx_strand_id
1 'polypeptide(L)'
;MPDIPVSRQYRIFREEERIASLPRTFYEKICRFFGKTLKISPDKKTREKLQKAIDFSHLKVTPDDVSSMPMGIGLFVSVIVLALLTVNVFGLDIAGYHGLSFGIGMIILFLTMLLVYYLYNYPFHLKKVYEIDAGSEIVSFILYMSMHMRNTPNLEGAVKFASENLTGSLSYEIRKLLWDVEIGNYLNIQDALLDYAKKWENNREFVESLEILIASLEQPGERRLIMLDEAINVILNGNRENARHFNQNLKMPVMVVHALGIILPILGLVLFPIISIFLGVKSIFLFIGYDIILPLILIFVINSILETRPATFSKIDISENPEAPPKGKFRLHGNNYFPAWPVALLVVFVISYLGFAVYVVEGTASVLSPVLLLGGLFLGFAVYYILLSKIRIKIRNETRAIEQEFSEALFQIGNHISVGVPLEVSLERSVKKMENLTIKQLFIHALKNMKNLGMTFSDSFFDKEYGATRYYPSKMIKTVMRVAVESAKRGVQTVSAAMLSISAYLKGIHQTQEEVRESFNETVSSLKFQAYFLSPFISGVIVTMAMIIIQILNQLQTRLQGISPTLGPNLLSQFSQINITPFEFILIVGIYLLETSFILSSFINGIESGQDPIGRDYNRGHIMWVSFLVFVISLFVTLQIFAPLVVITG
;
A
#
# COMPACT_ATOMS: atom_id res chain seq x y z
N MET A 1 -40.56 3.57 2.60
CA MET A 1 -40.86 4.98 2.24
C MET A 1 -40.24 5.24 0.88
N PRO A 2 -40.97 5.78 -0.10
CA PRO A 2 -40.43 6.08 -1.41
C PRO A 2 -39.38 7.19 -1.28
N ASP A 3 -38.24 7.04 -1.97
CA ASP A 3 -37.15 8.02 -2.02
C ASP A 3 -37.68 9.36 -2.56
N ILE A 4 -37.77 10.35 -1.69
CA ILE A 4 -38.03 11.74 -2.08
C ILE A 4 -36.87 12.17 -2.99
N PRO A 5 -37.11 12.79 -4.16
CA PRO A 5 -36.04 13.32 -5.00
C PRO A 5 -35.36 14.47 -4.25
N VAL A 6 -34.30 14.13 -3.54
CA VAL A 6 -33.45 15.05 -2.80
C VAL A 6 -32.80 16.02 -3.79
N SER A 7 -32.90 17.33 -3.57
CA SER A 7 -32.28 18.32 -4.46
C SER A 7 -30.77 18.07 -4.56
N ARG A 8 -30.19 18.32 -5.74
CA ARG A 8 -28.76 18.12 -5.99
C ARG A 8 -27.89 18.89 -4.98
N GLN A 9 -28.33 20.10 -4.60
CA GLN A 9 -27.72 20.95 -3.57
C GLN A 9 -27.76 20.30 -2.19
N TYR A 10 -28.87 19.64 -1.81
CA TYR A 10 -28.95 18.93 -0.53
C TYR A 10 -28.08 17.67 -0.52
N ARG A 11 -27.90 16.98 -1.65
CA ARG A 11 -26.95 15.85 -1.75
C ARG A 11 -25.51 16.31 -1.55
N ILE A 12 -25.14 17.43 -2.17
CA ILE A 12 -23.82 18.07 -2.02
C ILE A 12 -23.62 18.53 -0.57
N PHE A 13 -24.60 19.25 0.01
CA PHE A 13 -24.60 19.65 1.43
C PHE A 13 -24.48 18.46 2.38
N ARG A 14 -25.19 17.36 2.13
CA ARG A 14 -25.12 16.15 2.97
C ARG A 14 -23.77 15.45 2.85
N GLU A 15 -23.09 15.59 1.72
CA GLU A 15 -21.74 15.07 1.48
C GLU A 15 -20.67 15.97 2.14
N GLU A 16 -20.86 17.29 2.11
CA GLU A 16 -20.10 18.25 2.91
C GLU A 16 -20.29 18.03 4.42
N GLU A 17 -21.52 17.88 4.87
CA GLU A 17 -21.86 17.61 6.27
C GLU A 17 -21.32 16.25 6.69
N ARG A 18 -21.30 15.24 5.81
CA ARG A 18 -20.65 13.93 6.05
C ARG A 18 -19.14 14.06 6.26
N ILE A 19 -18.43 14.92 5.54
CA ILE A 19 -16.97 15.13 5.67
C ILE A 19 -16.65 16.10 6.83
N ALA A 20 -17.46 17.13 7.03
CA ALA A 20 -17.43 17.99 8.19
C ALA A 20 -17.72 17.22 9.49
N SER A 21 -18.57 16.17 9.41
CA SER A 21 -18.90 15.24 10.50
C SER A 21 -18.04 13.98 10.56
N LEU A 22 -17.07 13.78 9.65
CA LEU A 22 -16.10 12.69 9.79
C LEU A 22 -15.45 12.84 11.18
N PRO A 23 -15.51 11.79 12.02
CA PRO A 23 -15.01 11.87 13.38
C PRO A 23 -13.54 12.24 13.35
N ARG A 24 -13.15 13.21 14.18
CA ARG A 24 -11.76 13.65 14.27
C ARG A 24 -10.84 12.45 14.40
N THR A 25 -9.81 12.40 13.55
CA THR A 25 -8.84 11.30 13.62
C THR A 25 -8.17 11.30 15.00
N PHE A 26 -7.68 10.14 15.44
CA PHE A 26 -7.00 10.04 16.74
C PHE A 26 -5.86 11.07 16.87
N TYR A 27 -5.14 11.30 15.77
CA TYR A 27 -4.11 12.34 15.64
C TYR A 27 -4.67 13.74 15.92
N GLU A 28 -5.76 14.16 15.26
CA GLU A 28 -6.37 15.49 15.46
C GLU A 28 -6.82 15.73 16.90
N LYS A 29 -7.32 14.68 17.57
CA LYS A 29 -7.71 14.76 18.99
C LYS A 29 -6.51 15.04 19.88
N ILE A 30 -5.39 14.37 19.64
CA ILE A 30 -4.17 14.54 20.42
C ILE A 30 -3.51 15.90 20.13
N CYS A 31 -3.43 16.33 18.86
CA CYS A 31 -2.92 17.65 18.48
C CYS A 31 -3.62 18.77 19.25
N ARG A 32 -4.96 18.75 19.29
CA ARG A 32 -5.73 19.76 20.02
C ARG A 32 -5.59 19.66 21.53
N PHE A 33 -5.39 18.46 22.08
CA PHE A 33 -5.14 18.29 23.51
C PHE A 33 -3.85 18.99 23.91
N PHE A 34 -2.76 18.72 23.18
CA PHE A 34 -1.46 19.36 23.43
C PHE A 34 -1.44 20.84 23.06
N GLY A 35 -2.09 21.25 21.97
CA GLY A 35 -2.20 22.68 21.61
C GLY A 35 -2.98 23.52 22.64
N LYS A 36 -3.81 22.90 23.47
CA LYS A 36 -4.46 23.56 24.62
C LYS A 36 -3.56 23.65 25.85
N THR A 37 -2.73 22.64 26.11
CA THR A 37 -1.86 22.58 27.32
C THR A 37 -0.53 23.27 27.12
N LEU A 38 0.11 23.12 25.96
CA LEU A 38 1.44 23.64 25.65
C LEU A 38 1.41 24.29 24.26
N LYS A 39 1.48 25.62 24.18
CA LYS A 39 1.51 26.32 22.88
C LYS A 39 2.93 26.55 22.43
N ILE A 40 3.35 25.86 21.38
CA ILE A 40 4.64 26.05 20.73
C ILE A 40 4.40 26.50 19.30
N SER A 41 4.72 27.75 18.98
CA SER A 41 4.55 28.30 17.65
C SER A 41 5.77 28.01 16.75
N PRO A 42 5.58 27.46 15.54
CA PRO A 42 6.67 27.25 14.59
C PRO A 42 7.11 28.58 13.94
N ASP A 43 8.33 28.60 13.39
CA ASP A 43 8.85 29.74 12.62
C ASP A 43 7.98 30.08 11.40
N LYS A 44 7.97 31.35 10.95
CA LYS A 44 7.05 31.88 9.92
C LYS A 44 7.08 31.08 8.61
N LYS A 45 8.28 30.74 8.13
CA LYS A 45 8.46 29.94 6.89
C LYS A 45 7.91 28.52 7.04
N THR A 46 8.09 27.93 8.22
CA THR A 46 7.62 26.58 8.53
C THR A 46 6.12 26.56 8.73
N ARG A 47 5.55 27.62 9.32
CA ARG A 47 4.11 27.82 9.45
C ARG A 47 3.41 27.87 8.10
N GLU A 48 3.94 28.61 7.13
CA GLU A 48 3.38 28.65 5.77
C GLU A 48 3.41 27.26 5.10
N LYS A 49 4.52 26.52 5.23
CA LYS A 49 4.63 25.16 4.70
C LYS A 49 3.64 24.20 5.36
N LEU A 50 3.52 24.25 6.69
CA LEU A 50 2.58 23.45 7.46
C LEU A 50 1.13 23.80 7.08
N GLN A 51 0.81 25.08 6.95
CA GLN A 51 -0.52 25.54 6.54
C GLN A 51 -0.91 24.95 5.17
N LYS A 52 -0.02 25.05 4.18
CA LYS A 52 -0.24 24.44 2.86
C LYS A 52 -0.47 22.93 2.95
N ALA A 53 0.26 22.23 3.82
CA ALA A 53 0.10 20.78 4.00
C ALA A 53 -1.23 20.43 4.70
N ILE A 54 -1.62 21.18 5.72
CA ILE A 54 -2.87 21.03 6.47
C ILE A 54 -4.08 21.27 5.57
N ASP A 55 -4.06 22.36 4.80
CA ASP A 55 -5.17 22.74 3.91
C ASP A 55 -5.39 21.68 2.83
N PHE A 56 -4.30 21.20 2.25
CA PHE A 56 -4.32 20.16 1.21
C PHE A 56 -4.75 18.79 1.75
N SER A 57 -4.39 18.45 2.99
CA SER A 57 -4.77 17.18 3.62
C SER A 57 -6.10 17.22 4.38
N HIS A 58 -6.80 18.36 4.35
CA HIS A 58 -8.07 18.62 5.04
C HIS A 58 -8.05 18.34 6.55
N LEU A 59 -6.89 18.49 7.19
CA LEU A 59 -6.75 18.27 8.63
C LEU A 59 -7.38 19.43 9.42
N LYS A 60 -8.16 19.11 10.45
CA LYS A 60 -8.85 20.12 11.29
C LYS A 60 -7.96 20.59 12.46
N VAL A 61 -6.72 20.96 12.19
CA VAL A 61 -5.71 21.39 13.18
C VAL A 61 -5.01 22.67 12.73
N THR A 62 -4.48 23.44 13.68
CA THR A 62 -3.64 24.61 13.37
C THR A 62 -2.15 24.20 13.30
N PRO A 63 -1.29 24.96 12.59
CA PRO A 63 0.15 24.71 12.61
C PRO A 63 0.74 24.67 14.03
N ASP A 64 0.19 25.47 14.94
CA ASP A 64 0.61 25.52 16.35
C ASP A 64 0.24 24.22 17.09
N ASP A 65 -0.91 23.62 16.80
CA ASP A 65 -1.31 22.32 17.38
C ASP A 65 -0.38 21.19 16.92
N VAL A 66 0.07 21.24 15.67
CA VAL A 66 0.96 20.24 15.05
C VAL A 66 2.36 20.28 15.64
N SER A 67 2.92 21.46 15.90
CA SER A 67 4.23 21.59 16.56
C SER A 67 4.19 21.25 18.04
N SER A 68 3.08 21.58 18.70
CA SER A 68 2.91 21.42 20.15
C SER A 68 2.80 19.95 20.59
N MET A 69 2.12 19.10 19.82
CA MET A 69 1.96 17.68 20.18
C MET A 69 3.29 16.91 20.26
N PRO A 70 4.12 16.85 19.21
CA PRO A 70 5.35 16.06 19.23
C PRO A 70 6.28 16.52 20.38
N MET A 71 6.43 17.83 20.57
CA MET A 71 7.28 18.36 21.63
C MET A 71 6.72 18.09 23.03
N GLY A 72 5.40 18.18 23.22
CA GLY A 72 4.74 17.82 24.48
C GLY A 72 4.89 16.34 24.83
N ILE A 73 4.74 15.44 23.86
CA ILE A 73 4.98 13.99 24.05
C ILE A 73 6.45 13.73 24.37
N GLY A 74 7.37 14.35 23.63
CA GLY A 74 8.80 14.21 23.87
C GLY A 74 9.22 14.65 25.27
N LEU A 75 8.70 15.77 25.75
CA LEU A 75 8.96 16.29 27.09
C LEU A 75 8.35 15.40 28.18
N PHE A 76 7.12 14.91 27.98
CA PHE A 76 6.48 14.02 28.95
C PHE A 76 7.24 12.70 29.11
N VAL A 77 7.63 12.07 28.01
CA VAL A 77 8.38 10.82 28.05
C VAL A 77 9.79 11.03 28.62
N SER A 78 10.47 12.13 28.28
CA SER A 78 11.81 12.39 28.83
C SER A 78 11.80 12.62 30.34
N VAL A 79 10.78 13.31 30.87
CA VAL A 79 10.60 13.49 32.32
C VAL A 79 10.35 12.15 33.02
N ILE A 80 9.51 11.27 32.45
CA ILE A 80 9.26 9.93 33.02
C ILE A 80 10.53 9.09 33.02
N VAL A 81 11.26 9.06 31.89
CA VAL A 81 12.50 8.28 31.81
C VAL A 81 13.53 8.81 32.81
N LEU A 82 13.68 10.12 32.92
CA LEU A 82 14.60 10.73 33.89
C LEU A 82 14.20 10.38 35.34
N ALA A 83 12.91 10.42 35.66
CA ALA A 83 12.40 10.03 36.98
C ALA A 83 12.63 8.55 37.30
N LEU A 84 12.46 7.66 36.32
CA LEU A 84 12.72 6.22 36.51
C LEU A 84 14.21 5.90 36.60
N LEU A 85 15.05 6.67 35.90
CA LEU A 85 16.51 6.56 36.01
C LEU A 85 17.01 7.05 37.38
N THR A 86 16.46 8.13 37.92
CA THR A 86 16.85 8.60 39.27
C THR A 86 16.48 7.59 40.34
N VAL A 87 15.31 6.95 40.26
CA VAL A 87 14.91 5.85 41.16
C VAL A 87 15.95 4.72 41.15
N ASN A 88 16.48 4.35 39.97
CA ASN A 88 17.53 3.34 39.83
C ASN A 88 18.86 3.80 40.45
N VAL A 89 19.30 5.02 40.16
CA VAL A 89 20.59 5.58 40.64
C VAL A 89 20.62 5.74 42.15
N PHE A 90 19.51 6.16 42.77
CA PHE A 90 19.42 6.34 44.22
C PHE A 90 19.06 5.07 44.99
N GLY A 91 18.88 3.93 44.31
CA GLY A 91 18.53 2.65 44.93
C GLY A 91 17.20 2.70 45.71
N LEU A 92 16.29 3.57 45.29
CA LEU A 92 14.99 3.74 45.95
C LEU A 92 14.03 2.65 45.45
N ASP A 93 13.79 1.62 46.24
CA ASP A 93 12.76 0.62 45.90
C ASP A 93 11.37 1.15 46.27
N ILE A 94 10.65 1.65 45.27
CA ILE A 94 9.26 2.10 45.43
C ILE A 94 8.35 0.94 45.01
N ALA A 95 7.62 0.37 45.98
CA ALA A 95 6.63 -0.71 45.73
C ALA A 95 7.19 -1.95 44.99
N GLY A 96 8.47 -2.30 45.22
CA GLY A 96 9.11 -3.47 44.60
C GLY A 96 9.57 -3.27 43.15
N TYR A 97 9.49 -2.05 42.61
CA TYR A 97 10.05 -1.72 41.31
C TYR A 97 11.48 -1.20 41.45
N HIS A 98 12.45 -2.03 41.03
CA HIS A 98 13.78 -1.55 40.73
C HIS A 98 13.69 -0.62 39.51
N GLY A 99 14.21 0.61 39.62
CA GLY A 99 14.11 1.62 38.57
C GLY A 99 14.68 1.16 37.21
N LEU A 100 14.53 1.99 36.18
CA LEU A 100 14.91 1.62 34.81
C LEU A 100 16.44 1.62 34.63
N SER A 101 17.00 0.61 33.95
CA SER A 101 18.44 0.59 33.67
C SER A 101 18.84 1.70 32.70
N PHE A 102 20.05 2.25 32.87
CA PHE A 102 20.55 3.35 32.03
C PHE A 102 20.47 3.04 30.52
N GLY A 103 20.87 1.83 30.11
CA GLY A 103 20.83 1.42 28.71
C GLY A 103 19.42 1.41 28.12
N ILE A 104 18.43 0.89 28.86
CA ILE A 104 17.03 0.88 28.42
C ILE A 104 16.49 2.31 28.36
N GLY A 105 16.88 3.18 29.29
CA GLY A 105 16.45 4.59 29.33
C GLY A 105 16.92 5.36 28.10
N MET A 106 18.17 5.17 27.72
CA MET A 106 18.73 5.77 26.50
C MET A 106 18.00 5.28 25.23
N ILE A 107 17.64 4.01 25.17
CA ILE A 107 16.88 3.47 24.03
C ILE A 107 15.48 4.07 23.96
N ILE A 108 14.77 4.21 25.09
CA ILE A 108 13.44 4.83 25.12
C ILE A 108 13.53 6.30 24.67
N LEU A 109 14.55 7.04 25.11
CA LEU A 109 14.75 8.43 24.66
C LEU A 109 15.03 8.50 23.15
N PHE A 110 15.85 7.59 22.63
CA PHE A 110 16.13 7.51 21.19
C PHE A 110 14.87 7.18 20.37
N LEU A 111 14.08 6.20 20.79
CA LEU A 111 12.79 5.86 20.15
C LEU A 111 11.79 7.03 20.23
N THR A 112 11.80 7.77 21.35
CA THR A 112 10.97 8.96 21.52
C THR A 112 11.37 10.04 20.52
N MET A 113 12.67 10.27 20.31
CA MET A 113 13.15 11.24 19.32
C MET A 113 12.68 10.89 17.90
N LEU A 114 12.75 9.62 17.51
CA LEU A 114 12.24 9.14 16.23
C LEU A 114 10.71 9.35 16.11
N LEU A 115 9.96 9.05 17.17
CA LEU A 115 8.51 9.26 17.21
C LEU A 115 8.14 10.74 17.06
N VAL A 116 8.85 11.63 17.75
CA VAL A 116 8.65 13.09 17.65
C VAL A 116 8.88 13.56 16.23
N TYR A 117 9.97 13.12 15.59
CA TYR A 117 10.26 13.44 14.20
C TYR A 117 9.16 12.97 13.24
N TYR A 118 8.68 11.73 13.41
CA TYR A 118 7.62 11.17 12.58
C TYR A 118 6.29 11.93 12.74
N LEU A 119 5.87 12.20 13.98
CA LEU A 119 4.62 12.91 14.28
C LEU A 119 4.62 14.35 13.78
N TYR A 120 5.76 15.01 13.81
CA TYR A 120 5.93 16.36 13.28
C TYR A 120 5.82 16.40 11.75
N ASN A 121 6.41 15.42 11.06
CA ASN A 121 6.36 15.34 9.60
C ASN A 121 5.06 14.72 9.06
N TYR A 122 4.21 14.18 9.93
CA TYR A 122 2.98 13.49 9.55
C TYR A 122 2.07 14.28 8.58
N PRO A 123 1.79 15.59 8.75
CA PRO A 123 0.97 16.34 7.80
C PRO A 123 1.61 16.44 6.40
N PHE A 124 2.94 16.51 6.32
CA PHE A 124 3.64 16.52 5.03
C PHE A 124 3.56 15.17 4.33
N HIS A 125 3.71 14.07 5.07
CA HIS A 125 3.49 12.72 4.54
C HIS A 125 2.06 12.55 4.05
N LEU A 126 1.08 13.00 4.85
CA LEU A 126 -0.34 12.91 4.48
C LEU A 126 -0.64 13.73 3.22
N LYS A 127 -0.09 14.96 3.11
CA LYS A 127 -0.18 15.78 1.90
C LYS A 127 0.28 15.00 0.66
N LYS A 128 1.47 14.40 0.70
CA LYS A 128 2.00 13.61 -0.43
C LYS A 128 1.12 12.41 -0.75
N VAL A 129 0.58 11.72 0.26
CA VAL A 129 -0.34 10.60 0.04
C VAL A 129 -1.59 11.05 -0.70
N TYR A 130 -2.15 12.21 -0.34
CA TYR A 130 -3.26 12.83 -1.08
C TYR A 130 -2.85 13.25 -2.50
N GLU A 131 -1.67 13.82 -2.71
CA GLU A 131 -1.15 14.18 -4.04
C GLU A 131 -1.03 12.95 -4.94
N ILE A 132 -0.57 11.81 -4.40
CA ILE A 132 -0.48 10.55 -5.15
C ILE A 132 -1.87 9.99 -5.47
N ASP A 133 -2.79 10.02 -4.51
CA ASP A 133 -4.15 9.51 -4.69
C ASP A 133 -4.92 10.35 -5.72
N ALA A 134 -4.93 11.68 -5.56
CA ALA A 134 -5.54 12.61 -6.50
C ALA A 134 -4.84 12.57 -7.86
N GLY A 135 -3.51 12.46 -7.86
CA GLY A 135 -2.70 12.35 -9.08
C GLY A 135 -3.05 11.11 -9.90
N SER A 136 -3.51 10.03 -9.26
CA SER A 136 -3.80 8.77 -9.96
C SER A 136 -5.05 8.88 -10.85
N GLU A 137 -5.87 9.90 -10.59
CA GLU A 137 -7.09 10.19 -11.31
C GLU A 137 -6.92 11.32 -12.34
N ILE A 138 -5.79 12.04 -12.36
CA ILE A 138 -5.55 13.16 -13.28
C ILE A 138 -5.65 12.73 -14.75
N VAL A 139 -5.06 11.59 -15.09
CA VAL A 139 -5.15 11.05 -16.46
C VAL A 139 -6.61 10.79 -16.83
N SER A 140 -7.39 10.20 -15.92
CA SER A 140 -8.81 9.94 -16.13
C SER A 140 -9.62 11.24 -16.19
N PHE A 141 -9.23 12.27 -15.45
CA PHE A 141 -9.87 13.57 -15.46
C PHE A 141 -9.74 14.26 -16.82
N ILE A 142 -8.51 14.37 -17.34
CA ILE A 142 -8.23 14.92 -18.68
C ILE A 142 -8.97 14.11 -19.75
N LEU A 143 -8.94 12.78 -19.63
CA LEU A 143 -9.64 11.88 -20.54
C LEU A 143 -11.16 12.12 -20.55
N TYR A 144 -11.80 12.14 -19.39
CA TYR A 144 -13.26 12.34 -19.29
C TYR A 144 -13.68 13.74 -19.73
N MET A 145 -12.87 14.77 -19.45
CA MET A 145 -13.11 16.10 -19.97
C MET A 145 -13.03 16.11 -21.50
N SER A 146 -11.95 15.57 -22.07
CA SER A 146 -11.75 15.48 -23.52
C SER A 146 -12.87 14.70 -24.22
N MET A 147 -13.29 13.55 -23.65
CA MET A 147 -14.43 12.77 -24.16
C MET A 147 -15.73 13.57 -24.19
N HIS A 148 -16.03 14.33 -23.13
CA HIS A 148 -17.22 15.17 -23.08
C HIS A 148 -17.13 16.34 -24.07
N MET A 149 -15.96 17.00 -24.12
CA MET A 149 -15.69 18.17 -24.98
C MET A 149 -15.72 17.83 -26.47
N ARG A 150 -15.33 16.60 -26.83
CA ARG A 150 -15.42 16.07 -28.20
C ARG A 150 -16.86 16.08 -28.73
N ASN A 151 -17.82 15.76 -27.86
CA ASN A 151 -19.25 15.78 -28.20
C ASN A 151 -19.86 17.17 -28.04
N THR A 152 -19.54 17.88 -26.97
CA THR A 152 -20.14 19.15 -26.58
C THR A 152 -19.04 20.10 -26.11
N PRO A 153 -18.72 21.18 -26.85
CA PRO A 153 -17.67 22.12 -26.48
C PRO A 153 -18.11 23.03 -25.32
N ASN A 154 -18.26 22.43 -24.14
CA ASN A 154 -18.65 23.09 -22.90
C ASN A 154 -17.73 22.59 -21.79
N LEU A 155 -16.90 23.49 -21.26
CA LEU A 155 -15.94 23.21 -20.19
C LEU A 155 -16.64 22.84 -18.88
N GLU A 156 -17.67 23.59 -18.48
CA GLU A 156 -18.40 23.35 -17.24
C GLU A 156 -19.07 21.99 -17.26
N GLY A 157 -19.71 21.65 -18.39
CA GLY A 157 -20.28 20.33 -18.62
C GLY A 157 -19.22 19.22 -18.57
N ALA A 158 -18.03 19.47 -19.11
CA ALA A 158 -16.93 18.51 -19.11
C ALA A 158 -16.35 18.28 -17.70
N VAL A 159 -16.14 19.34 -16.94
CA VAL A 159 -15.67 19.29 -15.54
C VAL A 159 -16.70 18.58 -14.66
N LYS A 160 -18.00 18.90 -14.84
CA LYS A 160 -19.10 18.20 -14.17
C LYS A 160 -19.12 16.72 -14.55
N PHE A 161 -19.06 16.40 -15.84
CA PHE A 161 -19.03 15.02 -16.31
C PHE A 161 -17.85 14.24 -15.72
N ALA A 162 -16.64 14.82 -15.73
CA ALA A 162 -15.47 14.17 -15.17
C ALA A 162 -15.64 13.93 -13.66
N SER A 163 -16.07 14.93 -12.90
CA SER A 163 -16.25 14.80 -11.44
C SER A 163 -17.34 13.80 -11.03
N GLU A 164 -18.34 13.55 -11.87
CA GLU A 164 -19.38 12.53 -11.63
C GLU A 164 -18.90 11.10 -11.93
N ASN A 165 -17.82 10.95 -12.70
CA ASN A 165 -17.29 9.66 -13.15
C ASN A 165 -15.90 9.30 -12.56
N LEU A 166 -15.22 10.26 -11.91
CA LEU A 166 -14.07 10.02 -11.04
C LEU A 166 -14.50 9.39 -9.69
N THR A 167 -13.55 8.82 -8.97
CA THR A 167 -13.85 7.82 -7.92
C THR A 167 -13.12 8.06 -6.60
N GLY A 168 -12.03 8.82 -6.64
CA GLY A 168 -11.12 9.12 -5.54
C GLY A 168 -11.24 10.56 -5.08
N SER A 169 -10.18 11.03 -4.42
CA SER A 169 -10.11 12.36 -3.82
C SER A 169 -10.31 13.50 -4.83
N LEU A 170 -9.79 13.34 -6.06
CA LEU A 170 -9.91 14.35 -7.12
C LEU A 170 -11.38 14.63 -7.49
N SER A 171 -12.24 13.60 -7.51
CA SER A 171 -13.69 13.79 -7.75
C SER A 171 -14.30 14.83 -6.81
N TYR A 172 -13.94 14.74 -5.52
CA TYR A 172 -14.45 15.66 -4.50
C TYR A 172 -13.90 17.07 -4.69
N GLU A 173 -12.60 17.22 -4.93
CA GLU A 173 -11.98 18.53 -5.14
C GLU A 173 -12.58 19.27 -6.33
N ILE A 174 -12.85 18.55 -7.43
CA ILE A 174 -13.47 19.13 -8.61
C ILE A 174 -14.96 19.47 -8.37
N ARG A 175 -15.70 18.66 -7.61
CA ARG A 175 -17.08 19.00 -7.21
C ARG A 175 -17.12 20.24 -6.34
N LYS A 176 -16.16 20.38 -5.42
CA LYS A 176 -16.00 21.58 -4.61
C LYS A 176 -15.65 22.79 -5.48
N LEU A 177 -14.77 22.63 -6.47
CA LEU A 177 -14.43 23.69 -7.40
C LEU A 177 -15.66 24.19 -8.17
N LEU A 178 -16.51 23.27 -8.67
CA LEU A 178 -17.78 23.62 -9.31
C LEU A 178 -18.71 24.40 -8.35
N TRP A 179 -18.78 23.99 -7.10
CA TRP A 179 -19.57 24.67 -6.07
C TRP A 179 -19.03 26.06 -5.73
N ASP A 180 -17.71 26.23 -5.67
CA ASP A 180 -17.07 27.53 -5.47
C ASP A 180 -17.41 28.49 -6.62
N VAL A 181 -17.56 27.98 -7.85
CA VAL A 181 -18.07 28.78 -8.98
C VAL A 181 -19.56 29.11 -8.79
N GLU A 182 -20.40 28.14 -8.39
CA GLU A 182 -21.84 28.36 -8.16
C GLU A 182 -22.13 29.39 -7.06
N ILE A 183 -21.29 29.48 -6.00
CA ILE A 183 -21.40 30.49 -4.94
C ILE A 183 -20.85 31.86 -5.37
N GLY A 184 -20.08 31.93 -6.46
CA GLY A 184 -19.48 33.16 -6.96
C GLY A 184 -18.11 33.48 -6.35
N ASN A 185 -17.41 32.50 -5.77
CA ASN A 185 -15.99 32.67 -5.39
C ASN A 185 -15.10 32.83 -6.62
N TYR A 186 -15.51 32.25 -7.75
CA TYR A 186 -14.90 32.42 -9.07
C TYR A 186 -15.94 32.90 -10.09
N LEU A 187 -15.51 33.69 -11.08
CA LEU A 187 -16.40 34.24 -12.10
C LEU A 187 -16.88 33.18 -13.11
N ASN A 188 -15.99 32.26 -13.47
CA ASN A 188 -16.27 31.20 -14.43
C ASN A 188 -15.44 29.95 -14.06
N ILE A 189 -15.78 28.83 -14.69
CA ILE A 189 -15.09 27.56 -14.43
C ILE A 189 -13.66 27.55 -14.97
N GLN A 190 -13.34 28.33 -16.00
CA GLN A 190 -12.00 28.41 -16.58
C GLN A 190 -11.00 29.02 -15.58
N ASP A 191 -11.36 30.15 -14.96
CA ASP A 191 -10.55 30.83 -13.94
C ASP A 191 -10.34 29.94 -12.72
N ALA A 192 -11.41 29.26 -12.27
CA ALA A 192 -11.35 28.31 -11.17
C ALA A 192 -10.42 27.13 -11.49
N LEU A 193 -10.49 26.60 -12.71
CA LEU A 193 -9.68 25.46 -13.16
C LEU A 193 -8.20 25.82 -13.31
N LEU A 194 -7.90 27.02 -13.84
CA LEU A 194 -6.53 27.53 -13.95
C LEU A 194 -5.92 27.81 -12.57
N ASP A 195 -6.70 28.36 -11.64
CA ASP A 195 -6.25 28.54 -10.26
C ASP A 195 -6.01 27.19 -9.56
N TYR A 196 -6.89 26.21 -9.80
CA TYR A 196 -6.69 24.84 -9.33
C TYR A 196 -5.43 24.20 -9.93
N ALA A 197 -5.15 24.42 -11.21
CA ALA A 197 -3.98 23.87 -11.89
C ALA A 197 -2.66 24.37 -11.28
N LYS A 198 -2.60 25.60 -10.73
CA LYS A 198 -1.42 26.11 -10.01
C LYS A 198 -1.03 25.25 -8.80
N LYS A 199 -1.99 24.57 -8.17
CA LYS A 199 -1.69 23.62 -7.07
C LYS A 199 -0.83 22.45 -7.55
N TRP A 200 -0.87 22.16 -8.84
CA TRP A 200 -0.18 21.08 -9.52
C TRP A 200 1.01 21.55 -10.35
N GLU A 201 1.62 22.70 -10.02
CA GLU A 201 2.78 23.26 -10.74
C GLU A 201 3.97 22.27 -10.86
N ASN A 202 4.09 21.35 -9.90
CA ASN A 202 5.11 20.29 -9.94
C ASN A 202 4.84 19.22 -11.02
N ASN A 203 3.60 19.08 -11.48
CA ASN A 203 3.17 18.18 -12.55
C ASN A 203 2.85 19.01 -13.80
N ARG A 204 3.90 19.39 -14.52
CA ARG A 204 3.83 20.30 -15.67
C ARG A 204 2.92 19.76 -16.76
N GLU A 205 2.97 18.46 -16.99
CA GLU A 205 2.21 17.79 -18.04
C GLU A 205 0.71 17.82 -17.75
N PHE A 206 0.30 17.77 -16.49
CA PHE A 206 -1.09 18.00 -16.13
C PHE A 206 -1.53 19.43 -16.43
N VAL A 207 -0.76 20.43 -16.00
CA VAL A 207 -1.08 21.84 -16.23
C VAL A 207 -1.17 22.13 -17.73
N GLU A 208 -0.18 21.70 -18.49
CA GLU A 208 -0.14 21.86 -19.96
C GLU A 208 -1.32 21.16 -20.64
N SER A 209 -1.63 19.91 -20.27
CA SER A 209 -2.78 19.21 -20.84
C SER A 209 -4.11 19.93 -20.59
N LEU A 210 -4.27 20.54 -19.42
CA LEU A 210 -5.45 21.29 -19.04
C LEU A 210 -5.55 22.63 -19.78
N GLU A 211 -4.43 23.33 -19.97
CA GLU A 211 -4.35 24.53 -20.79
C GLU A 211 -4.69 24.25 -22.26
N ILE A 212 -4.17 23.14 -22.83
CA ILE A 212 -4.51 22.71 -24.20
C ILE A 212 -6.01 22.41 -24.32
N LEU A 213 -6.62 21.74 -23.34
CA LEU A 213 -8.07 21.49 -23.32
C LEU A 213 -8.87 22.80 -23.32
N ILE A 214 -8.51 23.76 -22.47
CA ILE A 214 -9.18 25.06 -22.41
C ILE A 214 -9.03 25.79 -23.75
N ALA A 215 -7.81 25.89 -24.28
CA ALA A 215 -7.51 26.57 -25.54
C ALA A 215 -8.24 25.93 -26.74
N SER A 216 -8.59 24.65 -26.67
CA SER A 216 -9.37 23.98 -27.71
C SER A 216 -10.76 24.59 -27.94
N LEU A 217 -11.35 25.23 -26.93
CA LEU A 217 -12.66 25.88 -27.03
C LEU A 217 -12.65 27.09 -27.97
N GLU A 218 -11.49 27.71 -28.15
CA GLU A 218 -11.30 28.87 -29.02
C GLU A 218 -11.07 28.46 -30.48
N GLN A 219 -10.81 27.16 -30.74
CA GLN A 219 -10.52 26.65 -32.07
C GLN A 219 -11.75 26.05 -32.76
N PRO A 220 -11.91 26.26 -34.08
CA PRO A 220 -13.00 25.68 -34.85
C PRO A 220 -12.69 24.29 -35.41
N GLY A 221 -13.74 23.50 -35.65
CA GLY A 221 -13.71 22.31 -36.50
C GLY A 221 -12.77 21.20 -36.04
N GLU A 222 -12.01 20.64 -36.98
CA GLU A 222 -11.08 19.52 -36.75
C GLU A 222 -9.88 19.90 -35.87
N ARG A 223 -9.41 21.16 -35.95
CA ARG A 223 -8.27 21.62 -35.15
C ARG A 223 -8.54 21.50 -33.65
N ARG A 224 -9.78 21.76 -33.22
CA ARG A 224 -10.22 21.50 -31.85
C ARG A 224 -10.03 20.03 -31.46
N LEU A 225 -10.45 19.09 -32.32
CA LEU A 225 -10.34 17.66 -32.04
C LEU A 225 -8.88 17.22 -31.92
N ILE A 226 -7.99 17.76 -32.76
CA ILE A 226 -6.54 17.52 -32.68
C ILE A 226 -5.98 18.03 -31.34
N MET A 227 -6.40 19.20 -30.86
CA MET A 227 -5.97 19.70 -29.54
C MET A 227 -6.48 18.83 -28.38
N LEU A 228 -7.72 18.32 -28.48
CA LEU A 228 -8.25 17.38 -27.50
C LEU A 228 -7.45 16.07 -27.45
N ASP A 229 -6.96 15.60 -28.59
CA ASP A 229 -6.07 14.44 -28.71
C ASP A 229 -4.67 14.77 -28.14
N GLU A 230 -4.13 15.95 -28.43
CA GLU A 230 -2.84 16.40 -27.94
C GLU A 230 -2.80 16.51 -26.42
N ALA A 231 -3.84 17.10 -25.80
CA ALA A 231 -3.94 17.18 -24.35
C ALA A 231 -3.84 15.80 -23.68
N ILE A 232 -4.48 14.78 -24.28
CA ILE A 232 -4.40 13.40 -23.78
C ILE A 232 -3.00 12.82 -23.98
N ASN A 233 -2.40 13.03 -25.16
CA ASN A 233 -1.05 12.52 -25.43
C ASN A 233 0.00 13.12 -24.48
N VAL A 234 -0.07 14.42 -24.21
CA VAL A 234 0.81 15.12 -23.27
C VAL A 234 0.74 14.47 -21.88
N ILE A 235 -0.46 14.28 -21.32
CA ILE A 235 -0.59 13.71 -19.98
C ILE A 235 -0.19 12.21 -19.92
N LEU A 236 -0.48 11.44 -20.97
CA LEU A 236 -0.08 10.03 -21.05
C LEU A 236 1.44 9.87 -21.16
N ASN A 237 2.08 10.65 -22.03
CA ASN A 237 3.54 10.68 -22.19
C ASN A 237 4.24 11.18 -20.93
N GLY A 238 3.70 12.21 -20.29
CA GLY A 238 4.20 12.72 -19.01
C GLY A 238 4.18 11.65 -17.91
N ASN A 239 3.07 10.94 -17.78
CA ASN A 239 2.96 9.85 -16.80
C ASN A 239 3.97 8.72 -17.10
N ARG A 240 4.20 8.40 -18.38
CA ARG A 240 5.18 7.41 -18.83
C ARG A 240 6.61 7.79 -18.45
N GLU A 241 7.01 9.03 -18.72
CA GLU A 241 8.36 9.50 -18.41
C GLU A 241 8.57 9.61 -16.90
N ASN A 242 7.58 10.09 -16.15
CA ASN A 242 7.61 10.14 -14.68
C ASN A 242 7.82 8.74 -14.06
N ALA A 243 7.14 7.73 -14.59
CA ALA A 243 7.33 6.34 -14.16
C ALA A 243 8.72 5.80 -14.50
N ARG A 244 9.26 6.11 -15.68
CA ARG A 244 10.62 5.74 -16.08
C ARG A 244 11.67 6.37 -15.16
N HIS A 245 11.55 7.65 -14.87
CA HIS A 245 12.44 8.35 -13.93
C HIS A 245 12.36 7.80 -12.52
N PHE A 246 11.16 7.53 -12.01
CA PHE A 246 10.99 6.89 -10.71
C PHE A 246 11.66 5.52 -10.67
N ASN A 247 11.50 4.69 -11.70
CA ASN A 247 12.17 3.39 -11.76
C ASN A 247 13.71 3.50 -11.75
N GLN A 248 14.27 4.45 -12.50
CA GLN A 248 15.72 4.71 -12.47
C GLN A 248 16.17 5.13 -11.07
N ASN A 249 15.42 6.00 -10.41
CA ASN A 249 15.71 6.51 -9.08
C ASN A 249 15.45 5.47 -7.97
N LEU A 250 14.68 4.42 -8.22
CA LEU A 250 14.40 3.34 -7.27
C LEU A 250 15.59 2.41 -7.02
N LYS A 251 16.55 2.30 -7.94
CA LYS A 251 17.67 1.36 -7.81
C LYS A 251 18.48 1.57 -6.52
N MET A 252 18.88 2.82 -6.24
CA MET A 252 19.67 3.14 -5.05
C MET A 252 18.89 2.93 -3.74
N PRO A 253 17.66 3.45 -3.56
CA PRO A 253 16.89 3.21 -2.36
C PRO A 253 16.56 1.73 -2.11
N VAL A 254 16.33 0.94 -3.16
CA VAL A 254 16.13 -0.51 -3.02
C VAL A 254 17.40 -1.20 -2.53
N MET A 255 18.59 -0.78 -3.00
CA MET A 255 19.85 -1.26 -2.44
C MET A 255 20.02 -0.87 -0.97
N VAL A 256 19.56 0.31 -0.55
CA VAL A 256 19.55 0.71 0.88
C VAL A 256 18.61 -0.19 1.69
N VAL A 257 17.41 -0.49 1.18
CA VAL A 257 16.48 -1.43 1.84
C VAL A 257 17.10 -2.83 1.93
N HIS A 258 17.81 -3.29 0.90
CA HIS A 258 18.54 -4.56 0.94
C HIS A 258 19.68 -4.53 1.97
N ALA A 259 20.49 -3.47 2.00
CA ALA A 259 21.60 -3.34 2.92
C ALA A 259 21.12 -3.27 4.38
N LEU A 260 20.09 -2.47 4.66
CA LEU A 260 19.51 -2.33 6.00
C LEU A 260 18.70 -3.56 6.40
N GLY A 261 17.91 -4.13 5.50
CA GLY A 261 16.96 -5.18 5.82
C GLY A 261 17.51 -6.60 5.74
N ILE A 262 18.64 -6.79 5.05
CA ILE A 262 19.25 -8.09 4.88
C ILE A 262 20.70 -8.04 5.37
N ILE A 263 21.59 -7.29 4.72
CA ILE A 263 23.05 -7.35 4.99
C ILE A 263 23.41 -6.97 6.44
N LEU A 264 22.90 -5.85 6.94
CA LEU A 264 23.22 -5.35 8.27
C LEU A 264 22.78 -6.34 9.37
N PRO A 265 21.54 -6.86 9.37
CA PRO A 265 21.13 -7.95 10.24
C PRO A 265 22.02 -9.17 10.15
N ILE A 266 22.38 -9.59 8.93
CA ILE A 266 23.24 -10.76 8.75
C ILE A 266 24.57 -10.58 9.49
N LEU A 267 25.27 -9.49 9.21
CA LEU A 267 26.57 -9.21 9.81
C LEU A 267 26.47 -9.10 11.32
N GLY A 268 25.47 -8.38 11.80
CA GLY A 268 25.27 -8.15 13.22
C GLY A 268 24.87 -9.42 13.99
N LEU A 269 23.99 -10.24 13.43
CA LEU A 269 23.55 -11.50 14.05
C LEU A 269 24.68 -12.54 14.10
N VAL A 270 25.53 -12.61 13.07
CA VAL A 270 26.71 -13.50 13.07
C VAL A 270 27.73 -13.10 14.14
N LEU A 271 27.95 -11.79 14.32
CA LEU A 271 28.91 -11.28 15.31
C LEU A 271 28.35 -11.22 16.74
N PHE A 272 27.02 -11.29 16.90
CA PHE A 272 26.40 -11.05 18.19
C PHE A 272 26.80 -12.03 19.30
N PRO A 273 26.90 -13.36 19.07
CA PRO A 273 27.37 -14.28 20.11
C PRO A 273 28.76 -13.89 20.66
N ILE A 274 29.64 -13.40 19.79
CA ILE A 274 30.98 -12.93 20.18
C ILE A 274 30.84 -11.66 21.03
N ILE A 275 30.08 -10.67 20.55
CA ILE A 275 29.84 -9.41 21.26
C ILE A 275 29.23 -9.64 22.64
N SER A 276 28.28 -10.57 22.76
CA SER A 276 27.60 -10.88 24.01
C SER A 276 28.55 -11.38 25.09
N ILE A 277 29.55 -12.19 24.72
CA ILE A 277 30.53 -12.71 25.68
C ILE A 277 31.51 -11.63 26.11
N PHE A 278 32.05 -10.85 25.17
CA PHE A 278 33.06 -9.84 25.51
C PHE A 278 32.49 -8.63 26.24
N LEU A 279 31.26 -8.23 25.91
CA LEU A 279 30.62 -7.03 26.48
C LEU A 279 29.50 -7.35 27.48
N GLY A 280 29.20 -8.63 27.74
CA GLY A 280 28.13 -9.03 28.67
C GLY A 280 26.73 -8.61 28.23
N VAL A 281 26.51 -8.39 26.93
CA VAL A 281 25.24 -7.85 26.40
C VAL A 281 24.15 -8.92 26.44
N LYS A 282 23.03 -8.59 27.10
CA LYS A 282 21.83 -9.45 27.21
C LYS A 282 21.09 -9.56 25.87
N SER A 283 20.42 -10.70 25.63
CA SER A 283 19.59 -10.96 24.45
C SER A 283 18.48 -9.92 24.21
N ILE A 284 18.00 -9.25 25.26
CA ILE A 284 17.01 -8.17 25.15
C ILE A 284 17.46 -7.01 24.24
N PHE A 285 18.76 -6.69 24.21
CA PHE A 285 19.28 -5.62 23.35
C PHE A 285 19.31 -6.05 21.88
N LEU A 286 19.51 -7.33 21.61
CA LEU A 286 19.37 -7.90 20.26
C LEU A 286 17.93 -7.78 19.79
N PHE A 287 16.97 -8.23 20.63
CA PHE A 287 15.55 -8.14 20.34
C PHE A 287 15.13 -6.69 20.03
N ILE A 288 15.50 -5.72 20.88
CA ILE A 288 15.12 -4.32 20.63
C ILE A 288 15.81 -3.75 19.38
N GLY A 289 17.09 -4.07 19.15
CA GLY A 289 17.83 -3.59 17.98
C GLY A 289 17.24 -4.11 16.66
N TYR A 290 17.03 -5.42 16.57
CA TYR A 290 16.65 -6.09 15.32
C TYR A 290 15.15 -6.24 15.14
N ASP A 291 14.36 -6.51 16.17
CA ASP A 291 12.90 -6.73 16.04
C ASP A 291 12.08 -5.44 16.28
N ILE A 292 12.71 -4.34 16.71
CA ILE A 292 11.99 -3.07 16.92
C ILE A 292 12.62 -1.94 16.11
N ILE A 293 13.87 -1.57 16.41
CA ILE A 293 14.49 -0.37 15.83
C ILE A 293 14.66 -0.53 14.31
N LEU A 294 15.20 -1.64 13.86
CA LEU A 294 15.51 -1.84 12.44
C LEU A 294 14.25 -1.95 11.55
N PRO A 295 13.20 -2.71 11.90
CA PRO A 295 11.91 -2.72 11.20
C PRO A 295 11.27 -1.34 11.12
N LEU A 296 11.33 -0.53 12.20
CA LEU A 296 10.84 0.84 12.18
C LEU A 296 11.60 1.72 11.18
N ILE A 297 12.93 1.62 11.15
CA ILE A 297 13.77 2.32 10.17
C ILE A 297 13.43 1.85 8.75
N LEU A 298 13.26 0.55 8.53
CA LEU A 298 12.87 0.00 7.23
C LEU A 298 11.51 0.53 6.76
N ILE A 299 10.50 0.52 7.63
CA ILE A 299 9.18 1.07 7.33
C ILE A 299 9.28 2.54 6.97
N PHE A 300 10.08 3.33 7.71
CA PHE A 300 10.29 4.74 7.42
C PHE A 300 10.95 4.97 6.04
N VAL A 301 12.01 4.21 5.73
CA VAL A 301 12.71 4.30 4.44
C VAL A 301 11.78 3.87 3.30
N ILE A 302 11.07 2.74 3.45
CA ILE A 302 10.14 2.23 2.43
C ILE A 302 9.01 3.20 2.18
N ASN A 303 8.39 3.75 3.22
CA ASN A 303 7.34 4.75 3.06
C ASN A 303 7.86 6.00 2.34
N SER A 304 9.06 6.47 2.68
CA SER A 304 9.71 7.60 2.01
C SER A 304 9.95 7.34 0.52
N ILE A 305 10.27 6.10 0.15
CA ILE A 305 10.44 5.67 -1.25
C ILE A 305 9.08 5.59 -1.97
N LEU A 306 8.07 5.01 -1.33
CA LEU A 306 6.74 4.88 -1.92
C LEU A 306 6.04 6.23 -2.10
N GLU A 307 6.41 7.24 -1.30
CA GLU A 307 5.94 8.62 -1.43
C GLU A 307 6.48 9.38 -2.66
N THR A 308 7.48 8.84 -3.36
CA THR A 308 7.97 9.44 -4.62
C THR A 308 7.42 8.72 -5.85
N ARG A 309 6.56 7.72 -5.65
CA ARG A 309 5.93 6.95 -6.73
C ARG A 309 5.01 7.84 -7.56
N PRO A 310 5.13 7.85 -8.89
CA PRO A 310 4.22 8.58 -9.74
C PRO A 310 2.85 7.92 -9.74
N ALA A 311 1.84 8.77 -9.87
CA ALA A 311 0.46 8.39 -9.73
C ALA A 311 -0.01 7.66 -10.99
N THR A 312 0.14 6.34 -10.99
CA THR A 312 0.13 5.54 -12.22
C THR A 312 -1.19 4.82 -12.47
N PHE A 313 -1.95 4.46 -11.43
CA PHE A 313 -3.11 3.58 -11.59
C PHE A 313 -4.25 3.93 -10.64
N SER A 314 -5.47 3.97 -11.19
CA SER A 314 -6.70 3.94 -10.41
C SER A 314 -6.91 2.55 -9.81
N LYS A 315 -7.40 2.53 -8.57
CA LYS A 315 -7.69 1.29 -7.86
C LYS A 315 -8.94 0.62 -8.46
N ILE A 316 -8.82 -0.64 -8.86
CA ILE A 316 -10.00 -1.45 -9.25
C ILE A 316 -10.88 -1.66 -8.02
N ASP A 317 -12.09 -1.11 -8.05
CA ASP A 317 -13.06 -1.21 -6.98
C ASP A 317 -13.92 -2.46 -7.14
N ILE A 318 -13.62 -3.50 -6.38
CA ILE A 318 -14.37 -4.77 -6.39
C ILE A 318 -15.61 -4.76 -5.48
N SER A 319 -15.90 -3.64 -4.79
CA SER A 319 -16.93 -3.59 -3.73
C SER A 319 -18.34 -3.80 -4.26
N GLU A 320 -18.59 -3.48 -5.53
CA GLU A 320 -19.89 -3.63 -6.19
C GLU A 320 -20.13 -5.05 -6.75
N ASN A 321 -19.12 -5.94 -6.72
CA ASN A 321 -19.26 -7.29 -7.25
C ASN A 321 -20.09 -8.20 -6.32
N PRO A 322 -21.20 -8.82 -6.79
CA PRO A 322 -22.01 -9.74 -5.99
C PRO A 322 -21.26 -10.96 -5.44
N GLU A 323 -20.19 -11.40 -6.10
CA GLU A 323 -19.38 -12.55 -5.68
C GLU A 323 -18.29 -12.19 -4.68
N ALA A 324 -18.05 -10.89 -4.44
CA ALA A 324 -16.99 -10.44 -3.54
C ALA A 324 -17.36 -10.73 -2.06
N PRO A 325 -16.52 -11.46 -1.32
CA PRO A 325 -16.80 -11.73 0.09
C PRO A 325 -16.65 -10.44 0.92
N PRO A 326 -17.51 -10.23 1.95
CA PRO A 326 -17.40 -9.11 2.87
C PRO A 326 -16.01 -9.01 3.52
N LYS A 327 -15.62 -7.80 3.97
CA LYS A 327 -14.32 -7.56 4.64
C LYS A 327 -14.11 -8.54 5.80
N GLY A 328 -12.96 -9.22 5.79
CA GLY A 328 -12.55 -10.17 6.83
C GLY A 328 -13.12 -11.59 6.70
N LYS A 329 -13.92 -11.88 5.67
CA LYS A 329 -14.55 -13.19 5.46
C LYS A 329 -14.04 -13.87 4.18
N PHE A 330 -14.12 -15.19 4.16
CA PHE A 330 -13.84 -16.02 2.99
C PHE A 330 -15.01 -16.99 2.72
N ARG A 331 -15.07 -17.53 1.50
CA ARG A 331 -16.08 -18.49 1.07
C ARG A 331 -15.42 -19.88 0.98
N LEU A 332 -15.87 -20.83 1.79
CA LEU A 332 -15.32 -22.21 1.82
C LEU A 332 -16.09 -23.11 0.83
N HIS A 333 -17.41 -23.23 1.00
CA HIS A 333 -18.29 -24.03 0.15
C HIS A 333 -19.74 -23.53 0.29
N GLY A 334 -20.49 -23.41 -0.82
CA GLY A 334 -21.87 -22.89 -0.80
C GLY A 334 -21.96 -21.34 -0.73
N ASN A 335 -23.03 -20.81 -0.13
CA ASN A 335 -23.31 -19.36 -0.04
C ASN A 335 -22.94 -18.74 1.32
N ASN A 336 -22.29 -19.50 2.21
CA ASN A 336 -21.95 -19.06 3.57
C ASN A 336 -20.54 -18.45 3.64
N TYR A 337 -20.44 -17.31 4.34
CA TYR A 337 -19.19 -16.59 4.55
C TYR A 337 -18.66 -16.81 5.97
N PHE A 338 -17.44 -17.32 6.09
CA PHE A 338 -16.79 -17.56 7.36
C PHE A 338 -15.70 -16.51 7.62
N PRO A 339 -15.54 -16.02 8.87
CA PRO A 339 -14.40 -15.16 9.20
C PRO A 339 -13.09 -15.94 9.06
N ALA A 340 -12.03 -15.31 8.52
CA ALA A 340 -10.74 -15.98 8.31
C ALA A 340 -9.91 -16.11 9.60
N TRP A 341 -10.13 -15.23 10.57
CA TRP A 341 -9.31 -15.17 11.79
C TRP A 341 -9.42 -16.41 12.71
N PRO A 342 -10.56 -17.11 12.88
CA PRO A 342 -10.60 -18.29 13.73
C PRO A 342 -9.83 -19.46 13.15
N VAL A 343 -9.84 -19.62 11.82
CA VAL A 343 -9.07 -20.66 11.13
C VAL A 343 -7.58 -20.40 11.31
N ALA A 344 -7.14 -19.16 11.14
CA ALA A 344 -5.76 -18.77 11.38
C ALA A 344 -5.34 -18.97 12.85
N LEU A 345 -6.19 -18.58 13.81
CA LEU A 345 -5.92 -18.74 15.23
C LEU A 345 -5.83 -20.21 15.62
N LEU A 346 -6.70 -21.07 15.07
CA LEU A 346 -6.62 -22.52 15.27
C LEU A 346 -5.27 -23.07 14.79
N VAL A 347 -4.81 -22.67 13.61
CA VAL A 347 -3.49 -23.09 13.07
C VAL A 347 -2.36 -22.64 13.99
N VAL A 348 -2.36 -21.38 14.44
CA VAL A 348 -1.38 -20.87 15.42
C VAL A 348 -1.43 -21.72 16.68
N PHE A 349 -2.62 -21.92 17.26
CA PHE A 349 -2.79 -22.62 18.52
C PHE A 349 -2.30 -24.06 18.45
N VAL A 350 -2.68 -24.82 17.41
CA VAL A 350 -2.29 -26.23 17.26
C VAL A 350 -0.77 -26.37 17.10
N ILE A 351 -0.15 -25.55 16.25
CA ILE A 351 1.28 -25.67 15.96
C ILE A 351 2.13 -25.11 17.11
N SER A 352 1.74 -23.97 17.69
CA SER A 352 2.44 -23.40 18.84
C SER A 352 2.27 -24.27 20.09
N TYR A 353 1.14 -24.95 20.27
CA TYR A 353 0.96 -25.93 21.36
C TYR A 353 1.93 -27.10 21.22
N LEU A 354 2.12 -27.63 20.00
CA LEU A 354 3.14 -28.65 19.73
C LEU A 354 4.55 -28.14 20.03
N GLY A 355 4.87 -26.91 19.63
CA GLY A 355 6.15 -26.28 19.95
C GLY A 355 6.38 -26.14 21.46
N PHE A 356 5.34 -25.77 22.22
CA PHE A 356 5.39 -25.68 23.67
C PHE A 356 5.53 -27.06 24.34
N ALA A 357 4.83 -28.08 23.84
CA ALA A 357 4.96 -29.45 24.35
C ALA A 357 6.40 -29.96 24.20
N VAL A 358 7.06 -29.69 23.06
CA VAL A 358 8.48 -30.02 22.84
C VAL A 358 9.39 -29.22 23.79
N TYR A 359 9.10 -27.93 24.02
CA TYR A 359 9.85 -27.10 24.97
C TYR A 359 9.85 -27.69 26.38
N VAL A 360 8.71 -28.19 26.85
CA VAL A 360 8.58 -28.76 28.20
C VAL A 360 9.45 -30.02 28.36
N VAL A 361 9.67 -30.78 27.28
CA VAL A 361 10.47 -32.02 27.30
C VAL A 361 11.97 -31.75 27.17
N GLU A 362 12.36 -30.91 26.20
CA GLU A 362 13.77 -30.72 25.81
C GLU A 362 14.40 -29.42 26.33
N GLY A 363 13.60 -28.50 26.88
CA GLY A 363 14.04 -27.22 27.40
C GLY A 363 14.63 -26.28 26.36
N THR A 364 15.52 -25.39 26.80
CA THR A 364 16.15 -24.32 25.99
C THR A 364 17.22 -24.79 25.02
N ALA A 365 17.61 -26.08 25.08
CA ALA A 365 18.54 -26.70 24.15
C ALA A 365 17.87 -27.16 22.84
N SER A 366 16.53 -27.21 22.81
CA SER A 366 15.78 -27.66 21.64
C SER A 366 15.78 -26.65 20.49
N VAL A 367 16.14 -27.12 19.30
CA VAL A 367 16.03 -26.34 18.05
C VAL A 367 14.62 -26.44 17.47
N LEU A 368 13.96 -27.58 17.68
CA LEU A 368 12.64 -27.85 17.11
C LEU A 368 11.52 -27.02 17.76
N SER A 369 11.58 -26.78 19.07
CA SER A 369 10.57 -25.97 19.77
C SER A 369 10.44 -24.55 19.21
N PRO A 370 11.49 -23.72 19.14
CA PRO A 370 11.37 -22.35 18.65
C PRO A 370 10.98 -22.32 17.17
N VAL A 371 11.42 -23.27 16.36
CA VAL A 371 11.00 -23.40 14.95
C VAL A 371 9.50 -23.70 14.83
N LEU A 372 8.93 -24.54 15.70
CA LEU A 372 7.48 -24.81 15.73
C LEU A 372 6.68 -23.61 16.24
N LEU A 373 7.17 -22.90 17.26
CA LEU A 373 6.54 -21.67 17.74
C LEU A 373 6.46 -20.61 16.62
N LEU A 374 7.57 -20.40 15.91
CA LEU A 374 7.61 -19.55 14.72
C LEU A 374 6.71 -20.08 13.62
N GLY A 375 6.72 -21.39 13.36
CA GLY A 375 5.86 -22.03 12.36
C GLY A 375 4.39 -21.78 12.60
N GLY A 376 3.94 -21.78 13.86
CA GLY A 376 2.58 -21.39 14.24
C GLY A 376 2.26 -19.96 13.79
N LEU A 377 3.15 -19.00 14.04
CA LEU A 377 2.97 -17.60 13.62
C LEU A 377 3.00 -17.45 12.10
N PHE A 378 4.01 -17.98 11.42
CA PHE A 378 4.17 -17.87 9.97
C PHE A 378 2.99 -18.50 9.23
N LEU A 379 2.62 -19.74 9.58
CA LEU A 379 1.51 -20.45 8.95
C LEU A 379 0.15 -19.83 9.29
N GLY A 380 -0.03 -19.36 10.53
CA GLY A 380 -1.23 -18.65 10.95
C GLY A 380 -1.48 -17.40 10.10
N PHE A 381 -0.47 -16.53 9.98
CA PHE A 381 -0.57 -15.34 9.13
C PHE A 381 -0.69 -15.69 7.64
N ALA A 382 0.05 -16.70 7.15
CA ALA A 382 -0.04 -17.13 5.76
C ALA A 382 -1.47 -17.60 5.40
N VAL A 383 -2.06 -18.47 6.23
CA VAL A 383 -3.43 -18.96 6.07
C VAL A 383 -4.44 -17.79 6.12
N TYR A 384 -4.30 -16.88 7.09
CA TYR A 384 -5.17 -15.71 7.21
C TYR A 384 -5.20 -14.89 5.92
N TYR A 385 -4.02 -14.53 5.39
CA TYR A 385 -3.92 -13.67 4.22
C TYR A 385 -4.27 -14.38 2.91
N ILE A 386 -3.95 -15.67 2.76
CA ILE A 386 -4.34 -16.47 1.59
C ILE A 386 -5.87 -16.60 1.51
N LEU A 387 -6.54 -16.90 2.63
CA LEU A 387 -8.01 -17.04 2.66
C LEU A 387 -8.72 -15.73 2.32
N LEU A 388 -8.21 -14.59 2.81
CA LEU A 388 -8.79 -13.28 2.52
C LEU A 388 -8.60 -12.85 1.06
N SER A 389 -7.46 -13.18 0.47
CA SER A 389 -7.08 -12.66 -0.85
C SER A 389 -7.57 -13.54 -2.02
N LYS A 390 -7.66 -14.86 -1.86
CA LYS A 390 -7.89 -15.83 -2.96
C LYS A 390 -9.05 -15.51 -3.90
N ILE A 391 -10.22 -15.14 -3.36
CA ILE A 391 -11.41 -14.82 -4.18
C ILE A 391 -11.31 -13.40 -4.75
N ARG A 392 -10.82 -12.46 -3.92
CA ARG A 392 -10.71 -11.05 -4.29
C ARG A 392 -9.71 -10.82 -5.41
N ILE A 393 -8.58 -11.54 -5.38
CA ILE A 393 -7.56 -11.44 -6.42
C ILE A 393 -8.07 -12.02 -7.73
N LYS A 394 -8.87 -13.10 -7.68
CA LYS A 394 -9.52 -13.67 -8.87
C LYS A 394 -10.46 -12.65 -9.52
N ILE A 395 -11.39 -12.09 -8.75
CA ILE A 395 -12.32 -11.05 -9.23
C ILE A 395 -11.54 -9.84 -9.77
N ARG A 396 -10.53 -9.36 -9.03
CA ARG A 396 -9.69 -8.23 -9.47
C ARG A 396 -9.02 -8.52 -10.82
N ASN A 397 -8.43 -9.70 -10.98
CA ASN A 397 -7.72 -10.08 -12.20
C ASN A 397 -8.68 -10.24 -13.38
N GLU A 398 -9.87 -10.81 -13.15
CA GLU A 398 -10.93 -10.87 -14.16
C GLU A 398 -11.40 -9.48 -14.57
N THR A 399 -11.69 -8.58 -13.62
CA THR A 399 -12.04 -7.18 -13.94
C THR A 399 -10.92 -6.49 -14.72
N ARG A 400 -9.66 -6.69 -14.33
CA ARG A 400 -8.50 -6.10 -15.02
C ARG A 400 -8.36 -6.61 -16.46
N ALA A 401 -8.55 -7.91 -16.68
CA ALA A 401 -8.51 -8.48 -18.03
C ALA A 401 -9.61 -7.89 -18.91
N ILE A 402 -10.83 -7.75 -18.36
CA ILE A 402 -11.95 -7.13 -19.06
C ILE A 402 -11.66 -5.67 -19.40
N GLU A 403 -11.09 -4.89 -18.48
CA GLU A 403 -10.69 -3.50 -18.74
C GLU A 403 -9.64 -3.39 -19.87
N GLN A 404 -8.69 -4.33 -19.95
CA GLN A 404 -7.69 -4.38 -21.01
C GLN A 404 -8.31 -4.69 -22.38
N GLU A 405 -9.17 -5.72 -22.43
CA GLU A 405 -9.88 -6.14 -23.63
C GLU A 405 -10.94 -5.12 -24.11
N PHE A 406 -11.35 -4.20 -23.23
CA PHE A 406 -12.39 -3.22 -23.55
C PHE A 406 -11.97 -2.25 -24.65
N SER A 407 -10.70 -1.88 -24.71
CA SER A 407 -10.18 -1.05 -25.80
C SER A 407 -10.46 -1.69 -27.17
N GLU A 408 -10.09 -2.96 -27.34
CA GLU A 408 -10.35 -3.75 -28.55
C GLU A 408 -11.85 -3.91 -28.82
N ALA A 409 -12.65 -4.15 -27.78
CA ALA A 409 -14.09 -4.28 -27.95
C ALA A 409 -14.76 -3.01 -28.49
N LEU A 410 -14.39 -1.85 -27.97
CA LEU A 410 -14.88 -0.54 -28.44
C LEU A 410 -14.39 -0.25 -29.85
N PHE A 411 -13.16 -0.63 -30.19
CA PHE A 411 -12.64 -0.52 -31.56
C PHE A 411 -13.54 -1.29 -32.55
N GLN A 412 -13.81 -2.56 -32.26
CA GLN A 412 -14.63 -3.41 -33.12
C GLN A 412 -16.06 -2.88 -33.26
N ILE A 413 -16.69 -2.46 -32.15
CA ILE A 413 -18.03 -1.86 -32.15
C ILE A 413 -18.04 -0.54 -32.94
N GLY A 414 -17.14 0.39 -32.63
CA GLY A 414 -17.02 1.67 -33.32
C GLY A 414 -16.79 1.53 -34.81
N ASN A 415 -15.88 0.63 -35.23
CA ASN A 415 -15.60 0.38 -36.64
C ASN A 415 -16.78 -0.24 -37.39
N HIS A 416 -17.64 -1.02 -36.73
CA HIS A 416 -18.86 -1.53 -37.36
C HIS A 416 -19.93 -0.45 -37.52
N ILE A 417 -20.04 0.45 -36.54
CA ILE A 417 -20.96 1.59 -36.56
C ILE A 417 -20.53 2.62 -37.62
N SER A 418 -19.23 2.82 -37.83
CA SER A 418 -18.68 3.78 -38.81
C SER A 418 -19.18 3.53 -40.24
N VAL A 419 -19.45 2.26 -40.57
CA VAL A 419 -19.99 1.79 -41.85
C VAL A 419 -21.49 2.10 -42.00
N GLY A 420 -22.12 2.73 -41.00
CA GLY A 420 -23.53 3.13 -41.02
C GLY A 420 -24.49 2.03 -40.52
N VAL A 421 -23.97 1.00 -39.87
CA VAL A 421 -24.78 -0.09 -39.31
C VAL A 421 -25.38 0.35 -37.97
N PRO A 422 -26.69 0.10 -37.70
CA PRO A 422 -27.30 0.39 -36.40
C PRO A 422 -26.50 -0.20 -35.24
N LEU A 423 -26.53 0.48 -34.09
CA LEU A 423 -25.73 0.17 -32.91
C LEU A 423 -25.93 -1.27 -32.42
N GLU A 424 -27.17 -1.75 -32.45
CA GLU A 424 -27.60 -3.08 -32.02
C GLU A 424 -27.04 -4.18 -32.92
N VAL A 425 -27.14 -3.96 -34.23
CA VAL A 425 -26.65 -4.89 -35.25
C VAL A 425 -25.12 -4.91 -35.25
N SER A 426 -24.50 -3.74 -35.04
CA SER A 426 -23.05 -3.62 -34.87
C SER A 426 -22.58 -4.39 -33.65
N LEU A 427 -23.26 -4.24 -32.51
CA LEU A 427 -22.94 -4.97 -31.28
C LEU A 427 -23.02 -6.50 -31.49
N GLU A 428 -24.07 -6.98 -32.15
CA GLU A 428 -24.22 -8.41 -32.49
C GLU A 428 -23.09 -8.92 -33.40
N ARG A 429 -22.69 -8.14 -34.41
CA ARG A 429 -21.59 -8.48 -35.32
C ARG A 429 -20.24 -8.49 -34.58
N SER A 430 -20.00 -7.50 -33.73
CA SER A 430 -18.76 -7.40 -32.95
C SER A 430 -18.62 -8.54 -31.96
N VAL A 431 -19.70 -8.93 -31.26
CA VAL A 431 -19.70 -10.09 -30.34
C VAL A 431 -19.34 -11.40 -31.05
N LYS A 432 -19.73 -11.58 -32.31
CA LYS A 432 -19.33 -12.74 -33.12
C LYS A 432 -17.84 -12.73 -33.44
N LYS A 433 -17.23 -11.56 -33.64
CA LYS A 433 -15.78 -11.41 -33.93
C LYS A 433 -14.88 -11.43 -32.70
N MET A 434 -15.42 -11.15 -31.51
CA MET A 434 -14.69 -11.23 -30.23
C MET A 434 -14.51 -12.68 -29.75
N GLU A 435 -14.15 -13.60 -30.64
CA GLU A 435 -13.87 -14.99 -30.26
C GLU A 435 -12.67 -14.99 -29.29
N ASN A 436 -12.88 -15.51 -28.08
CA ASN A 436 -11.91 -15.63 -26.98
C ASN A 436 -11.76 -14.43 -26.01
N LEU A 437 -12.44 -13.30 -26.21
CA LEU A 437 -12.40 -12.22 -25.22
C LEU A 437 -13.37 -12.48 -24.05
N THR A 438 -12.90 -12.29 -22.82
CA THR A 438 -13.74 -12.37 -21.60
C THR A 438 -14.84 -11.32 -21.59
N ILE A 439 -14.55 -10.10 -22.09
CA ILE A 439 -15.52 -9.01 -22.15
C ILE A 439 -16.72 -9.27 -23.07
N LYS A 440 -16.61 -10.24 -23.99
CA LYS A 440 -17.71 -10.67 -24.86
C LYS A 440 -18.98 -10.96 -24.06
N GLN A 441 -18.84 -11.53 -22.86
CA GLN A 441 -19.98 -11.89 -22.01
C GLN A 441 -20.79 -10.65 -21.57
N LEU A 442 -20.15 -9.52 -21.28
CA LEU A 442 -20.82 -8.25 -20.97
C LEU A 442 -21.75 -7.83 -22.12
N PHE A 443 -21.26 -7.89 -23.35
CA PHE A 443 -22.03 -7.51 -24.53
C PHE A 443 -23.10 -8.56 -24.89
N ILE A 444 -22.86 -9.85 -24.65
CA ILE A 444 -23.89 -10.89 -24.79
C ILE A 444 -25.05 -10.64 -23.82
N HIS A 445 -24.75 -10.31 -22.56
CA HIS A 445 -25.78 -9.99 -21.58
C HIS A 445 -26.60 -8.77 -21.99
N ALA A 446 -25.94 -7.70 -22.44
CA ALA A 446 -26.62 -6.53 -22.97
C ALA A 446 -27.51 -6.87 -24.17
N LEU A 447 -27.00 -7.62 -25.16
CA LEU A 447 -27.77 -8.09 -26.31
C LEU A 447 -28.97 -8.94 -25.92
N LYS A 448 -28.82 -9.83 -24.92
CA LYS A 448 -29.91 -10.66 -24.41
C LYS A 448 -30.99 -9.81 -23.75
N ASN A 449 -30.61 -8.78 -22.99
CA ASN A 449 -31.57 -7.84 -22.40
C ASN A 449 -32.35 -7.08 -23.48
N MET A 450 -31.68 -6.64 -24.55
CA MET A 450 -32.35 -5.97 -25.67
C MET A 450 -33.29 -6.91 -26.43
N LYS A 451 -32.84 -8.12 -26.77
CA LYS A 451 -33.62 -9.09 -27.57
C LYS A 451 -34.76 -9.76 -26.79
N ASN A 452 -34.53 -10.11 -25.52
CA ASN A 452 -35.48 -10.91 -24.73
C ASN A 452 -36.38 -10.05 -23.83
N LEU A 453 -35.90 -8.90 -23.35
CA LEU A 453 -36.64 -8.02 -22.45
C LEU A 453 -37.13 -6.73 -23.13
N GLY A 454 -36.78 -6.51 -24.42
CA GLY A 454 -37.17 -5.30 -25.16
C GLY A 454 -36.53 -4.01 -24.62
N MET A 455 -35.44 -4.13 -23.87
CA MET A 455 -34.76 -2.98 -23.25
C MET A 455 -34.07 -2.09 -24.29
N THR A 456 -34.01 -0.79 -24.02
CA THR A 456 -33.20 0.15 -24.81
C THR A 456 -31.71 -0.16 -24.67
N PHE A 457 -30.87 0.34 -25.58
CA PHE A 457 -29.41 0.23 -25.45
C PHE A 457 -28.90 0.84 -24.13
N SER A 458 -29.53 1.89 -23.60
CA SER A 458 -29.17 2.45 -22.29
C SER A 458 -29.52 1.46 -21.16
N ASP A 459 -30.76 0.99 -21.14
CA ASP A 459 -31.28 0.17 -20.04
C ASP A 459 -30.60 -1.22 -20.01
N SER A 460 -30.22 -1.75 -21.18
CA SER A 460 -29.52 -3.03 -21.26
C SER A 460 -28.20 -3.05 -20.48
N PHE A 461 -27.53 -1.90 -20.34
CA PHE A 461 -26.31 -1.77 -19.54
C PHE A 461 -26.58 -1.29 -18.11
N PHE A 462 -27.52 -0.37 -17.91
CA PHE A 462 -27.63 0.42 -16.67
C PHE A 462 -28.89 0.16 -15.82
N ASP A 463 -29.79 -0.72 -16.25
CA ASP A 463 -30.96 -1.08 -15.46
C ASP A 463 -30.56 -1.61 -14.06
N LYS A 464 -31.35 -1.27 -13.04
CA LYS A 464 -31.05 -1.59 -11.64
C LYS A 464 -31.09 -3.09 -11.34
N GLU A 465 -31.95 -3.84 -12.03
CA GLU A 465 -32.16 -5.27 -11.78
C GLU A 465 -31.41 -6.14 -12.79
N TYR A 466 -31.52 -5.80 -14.08
CA TYR A 466 -31.07 -6.62 -15.20
C TYR A 466 -29.85 -6.08 -15.94
N GLY A 467 -29.35 -4.88 -15.62
CA GLY A 467 -28.27 -4.22 -16.36
C GLY A 467 -26.97 -5.04 -16.42
N ALA A 468 -26.38 -5.12 -17.62
CA ALA A 468 -25.16 -5.90 -17.85
C ALA A 468 -23.96 -5.42 -17.00
N THR A 469 -23.88 -4.12 -16.70
CA THR A 469 -22.77 -3.55 -15.90
C THR A 469 -22.73 -4.04 -14.46
N ARG A 470 -23.81 -4.63 -13.95
CA ARG A 470 -23.87 -5.21 -12.59
C ARG A 470 -22.91 -6.40 -12.42
N TYR A 471 -22.73 -7.20 -13.47
CA TYR A 471 -21.85 -8.36 -13.45
C TYR A 471 -20.38 -7.99 -13.71
N TYR A 472 -20.14 -6.76 -14.17
CA TYR A 472 -18.83 -6.24 -14.56
C TYR A 472 -18.61 -4.85 -13.94
N PRO A 473 -18.41 -4.78 -12.60
CA PRO A 473 -18.28 -3.52 -11.88
C PRO A 473 -16.92 -2.87 -12.17
N SER A 474 -16.82 -2.21 -13.31
CA SER A 474 -15.75 -1.26 -13.62
C SER A 474 -16.36 0.11 -13.85
N LYS A 475 -15.90 1.08 -13.06
CA LYS A 475 -16.33 2.48 -13.22
C LYS A 475 -15.89 3.02 -14.57
N MET A 476 -14.72 2.61 -15.08
CA MET A 476 -14.26 2.96 -16.43
C MET A 476 -15.23 2.47 -17.50
N ILE A 477 -15.60 1.18 -17.47
CA ILE A 477 -16.55 0.60 -18.43
C ILE A 477 -17.90 1.32 -18.34
N LYS A 478 -18.42 1.53 -17.12
CA LYS A 478 -19.68 2.23 -16.89
C LYS A 478 -19.68 3.65 -17.46
N THR A 479 -18.61 4.40 -17.24
CA THR A 479 -18.44 5.77 -17.73
C THR A 479 -18.37 5.81 -19.25
N VAL A 480 -17.51 4.99 -19.85
CA VAL A 480 -17.37 4.92 -21.31
C VAL A 480 -18.67 4.50 -21.98
N MET A 481 -19.37 3.51 -21.44
CA MET A 481 -20.69 3.12 -21.96
C MET A 481 -21.75 4.21 -21.76
N ARG A 482 -21.62 5.07 -20.75
CA ARG A 482 -22.52 6.23 -20.59
C ARG A 482 -22.25 7.27 -21.67
N VAL A 483 -20.98 7.54 -21.97
CA VAL A 483 -20.59 8.40 -23.11
C VAL A 483 -21.12 7.80 -24.41
N ALA A 484 -20.97 6.49 -24.59
CA ALA A 484 -21.48 5.77 -25.75
C ALA A 484 -22.99 5.99 -25.96
N VAL A 485 -23.78 5.77 -24.91
CA VAL A 485 -25.23 5.96 -24.94
C VAL A 485 -25.57 7.41 -25.28
N GLU A 486 -24.88 8.37 -24.69
CA GLU A 486 -25.14 9.80 -24.93
C GLU A 486 -24.76 10.22 -26.37
N SER A 487 -23.65 9.70 -26.89
CA SER A 487 -23.24 9.89 -28.28
C SER A 487 -24.20 9.19 -29.26
N ALA A 488 -24.76 8.03 -28.90
CA ALA A 488 -25.72 7.30 -29.73
C ALA A 488 -27.01 8.10 -29.97
N LYS A 489 -27.47 8.88 -28.97
CA LYS A 489 -28.62 9.79 -29.12
C LYS A 489 -28.41 10.87 -30.18
N ARG A 490 -27.16 11.21 -30.50
CA ARG A 490 -26.78 12.26 -31.45
C ARG A 490 -26.53 11.73 -32.87
N GLY A 491 -26.41 10.42 -33.03
CA GLY A 491 -26.28 9.76 -34.32
C GLY A 491 -25.19 8.69 -34.37
N VAL A 492 -25.27 7.86 -35.40
CA VAL A 492 -24.39 6.69 -35.65
C VAL A 492 -22.93 7.13 -35.85
N GLN A 493 -22.68 8.20 -36.62
CA GLN A 493 -21.33 8.70 -36.84
C GLN A 493 -20.69 9.25 -35.56
N THR A 494 -21.47 9.93 -34.72
CA THR A 494 -21.01 10.49 -33.45
C THR A 494 -20.61 9.38 -32.47
N VAL A 495 -21.41 8.32 -32.34
CA VAL A 495 -21.05 7.21 -31.44
C VAL A 495 -19.87 6.39 -31.97
N SER A 496 -19.76 6.21 -33.29
CA SER A 496 -18.59 5.60 -33.92
C SER A 496 -17.31 6.37 -33.60
N ALA A 497 -17.29 7.67 -33.85
CA ALA A 497 -16.13 8.52 -33.56
C ALA A 497 -15.77 8.50 -32.07
N ALA A 498 -16.77 8.59 -31.18
CA ALA A 498 -16.55 8.49 -29.74
C ALA A 498 -15.94 7.13 -29.35
N MET A 499 -16.49 6.02 -29.85
CA MET A 499 -16.00 4.66 -29.59
C MET A 499 -14.54 4.47 -30.02
N LEU A 500 -14.20 4.90 -31.24
CA LEU A 500 -12.87 4.76 -31.80
C LEU A 500 -11.84 5.63 -31.05
N SER A 501 -12.19 6.88 -30.73
CA SER A 501 -11.33 7.76 -29.93
C SER A 501 -11.10 7.17 -28.54
N ILE A 502 -12.17 6.75 -27.85
CA ILE A 502 -12.05 6.15 -26.52
C ILE A 502 -11.20 4.87 -26.56
N SER A 503 -11.40 4.02 -27.57
CA SER A 503 -10.56 2.84 -27.79
C SER A 503 -9.07 3.21 -27.89
N ALA A 504 -8.73 4.19 -28.72
CA ALA A 504 -7.34 4.65 -28.88
C ALA A 504 -6.76 5.15 -27.54
N TYR A 505 -7.55 5.88 -26.76
CA TYR A 505 -7.12 6.37 -25.46
C TYR A 505 -6.91 5.25 -24.43
N LEU A 506 -7.85 4.30 -24.34
CA LEU A 506 -7.71 3.14 -23.45
C LEU A 506 -6.51 2.28 -23.83
N LYS A 507 -6.22 2.15 -25.14
CA LYS A 507 -5.02 1.48 -25.64
C LYS A 507 -3.74 2.20 -25.23
N GLY A 508 -3.70 3.53 -25.35
CA GLY A 508 -2.56 4.34 -24.90
C GLY A 508 -2.33 4.24 -23.38
N ILE A 509 -3.41 4.20 -22.59
CA ILE A 509 -3.32 3.92 -21.15
C ILE A 509 -2.72 2.54 -20.95
N HIS A 510 -3.29 1.49 -21.54
CA HIS A 510 -2.81 0.12 -21.35
C HIS A 510 -1.33 -0.06 -21.71
N GLN A 511 -0.89 0.48 -22.86
CA GLN A 511 0.51 0.49 -23.27
C GLN A 511 1.40 1.19 -22.25
N THR A 512 0.98 2.37 -21.79
CA THR A 512 1.67 3.08 -20.70
C THR A 512 1.75 2.21 -19.45
N GLN A 513 0.67 1.52 -19.06
CA GLN A 513 0.67 0.66 -17.88
C GLN A 513 1.65 -0.50 -17.99
N GLU A 514 1.75 -1.12 -19.17
CA GLU A 514 2.65 -2.25 -19.40
C GLU A 514 4.11 -1.81 -19.42
N GLU A 515 4.44 -0.72 -20.11
CA GLU A 515 5.81 -0.16 -20.10
C GLU A 515 6.25 0.23 -18.68
N VAL A 516 5.35 0.84 -17.90
CA VAL A 516 5.59 1.16 -16.49
C VAL A 516 5.86 -0.10 -15.68
N ARG A 517 5.06 -1.14 -15.86
CA ARG A 517 5.23 -2.42 -15.16
C ARG A 517 6.55 -3.09 -15.55
N GLU A 518 6.85 -3.15 -16.84
CA GLU A 518 8.10 -3.67 -17.38
C GLU A 518 9.31 -2.94 -16.80
N SER A 519 9.22 -1.62 -16.65
CA SER A 519 10.30 -0.84 -16.04
C SER A 519 10.61 -1.32 -14.62
N PHE A 520 9.59 -1.57 -13.79
CA PHE A 520 9.79 -2.02 -12.40
C PHE A 520 10.13 -3.50 -12.27
N ASN A 521 9.96 -4.32 -13.32
CA ASN A 521 10.09 -5.77 -13.22
C ASN A 521 11.46 -6.21 -12.69
N GLU A 522 12.56 -5.58 -13.10
CA GLU A 522 13.91 -5.90 -12.61
C GLU A 522 13.99 -5.71 -11.08
N THR A 523 13.53 -4.55 -10.61
CA THR A 523 13.57 -4.16 -9.20
C THR A 523 12.62 -5.01 -8.35
N VAL A 524 11.40 -5.21 -8.82
CA VAL A 524 10.38 -6.04 -8.16
C VAL A 524 10.82 -7.51 -8.11
N SER A 525 11.43 -8.04 -9.18
CA SER A 525 11.92 -9.42 -9.22
C SER A 525 13.07 -9.63 -8.25
N SER A 526 14.00 -8.66 -8.14
CA SER A 526 15.07 -8.68 -7.14
C SER A 526 14.51 -8.70 -5.72
N LEU A 527 13.54 -7.82 -5.40
CA LEU A 527 12.87 -7.80 -4.10
C LEU A 527 12.10 -9.10 -3.81
N LYS A 528 11.43 -9.68 -4.82
CA LYS A 528 10.77 -10.98 -4.70
C LYS A 528 11.79 -12.08 -4.39
N PHE A 529 12.90 -12.17 -5.12
CA PHE A 529 13.97 -13.13 -4.84
C PHE A 529 14.51 -12.97 -3.40
N GLN A 530 14.69 -11.72 -2.96
CA GLN A 530 15.14 -11.42 -1.61
C GLN A 530 14.15 -11.90 -0.53
N ALA A 531 12.86 -11.60 -0.70
CA ALA A 531 11.82 -11.95 0.26
C ALA A 531 11.49 -13.45 0.28
N TYR A 532 11.40 -14.08 -0.90
CA TYR A 532 11.02 -15.48 -1.04
C TYR A 532 12.15 -16.45 -0.71
N PHE A 533 13.40 -16.08 -1.03
CA PHE A 533 14.52 -17.02 -0.99
C PHE A 533 15.72 -16.50 -0.20
N LEU A 534 16.32 -15.37 -0.58
CA LEU A 534 17.62 -14.97 -0.03
C LEU A 534 17.56 -14.70 1.48
N SER A 535 16.62 -13.89 1.94
CA SER A 535 16.45 -13.55 3.35
C SER A 535 16.19 -14.80 4.21
N PRO A 536 15.16 -15.64 3.92
CA PRO A 536 14.92 -16.84 4.72
C PRO A 536 16.06 -17.86 4.66
N PHE A 537 16.70 -18.01 3.49
CA PHE A 537 17.86 -18.89 3.35
C PHE A 537 19.00 -18.45 4.27
N ILE A 538 19.38 -17.17 4.22
CA ILE A 538 20.49 -16.65 5.04
C ILE A 538 20.11 -16.66 6.52
N SER A 539 18.87 -16.33 6.90
CA SER A 539 18.42 -16.46 8.28
C SER A 539 18.59 -17.88 8.82
N GLY A 540 18.29 -18.91 8.02
CA GLY A 540 18.52 -20.31 8.39
C GLY A 540 20.01 -20.63 8.59
N VAL A 541 20.87 -20.15 7.68
CA VAL A 541 22.34 -20.31 7.78
C VAL A 541 22.90 -19.63 9.03
N ILE A 542 22.50 -18.39 9.31
CA ILE A 542 22.99 -17.62 10.46
C ILE A 542 22.61 -18.28 11.76
N VAL A 543 21.37 -18.75 11.87
CA VAL A 543 20.89 -19.45 13.06
C VAL A 543 21.79 -20.67 13.34
N THR A 544 22.10 -21.45 12.31
CA THR A 544 23.04 -22.58 12.43
C THR A 544 24.45 -22.14 12.82
N MET A 545 24.99 -21.10 12.17
CA MET A 545 26.33 -20.58 12.51
C MET A 545 26.40 -20.07 13.95
N ALA A 546 25.39 -19.31 14.39
CA ALA A 546 25.31 -18.80 15.74
C ALA A 546 25.22 -19.93 16.77
N MET A 547 24.47 -20.99 16.48
CA MET A 547 24.43 -22.18 17.35
C MET A 547 25.80 -22.83 17.50
N ILE A 548 26.54 -23.01 16.40
CA ILE A 548 27.89 -23.57 16.42
C ILE A 548 28.83 -22.65 17.23
N ILE A 549 28.77 -21.34 17.00
CA ILE A 549 29.57 -20.36 17.73
C ILE A 549 29.24 -20.43 19.24
N ILE A 550 27.96 -20.42 19.63
CA ILE A 550 27.53 -20.52 21.02
C ILE A 550 28.03 -21.83 21.65
N GLN A 551 27.96 -22.96 20.95
CA GLN A 551 28.45 -24.25 21.45
C GLN A 551 29.97 -24.28 21.62
N ILE A 552 30.72 -23.77 20.64
CA ILE A 552 32.19 -23.65 20.73
C ILE A 552 32.55 -22.77 21.92
N LEU A 553 31.85 -21.65 22.13
CA LEU A 553 32.11 -20.74 23.23
C LEU A 553 31.78 -21.38 24.60
N ASN A 554 30.69 -22.16 24.71
CA ASN A 554 30.38 -22.96 25.90
C ASN A 554 31.47 -24.00 26.21
N GLN A 555 32.03 -24.66 25.19
CA GLN A 555 33.13 -25.61 25.36
C GLN A 555 34.44 -24.91 25.76
N LEU A 556 34.73 -23.75 25.20
CA LEU A 556 35.87 -22.94 25.61
C LEU A 556 35.74 -22.49 27.06
N GLN A 557 34.54 -22.07 27.48
CA GLN A 557 34.26 -21.72 28.88
C GLN A 557 34.55 -22.89 29.82
N THR A 558 34.05 -24.08 29.53
CA THR A 558 34.27 -25.27 30.39
C THR A 558 35.75 -25.68 30.44
N ARG A 559 36.47 -25.61 29.31
CA ARG A 559 37.92 -25.87 29.28
C ARG A 559 38.73 -24.81 30.05
N LEU A 560 38.37 -23.52 29.94
CA LEU A 560 39.02 -22.44 30.67
C LEU A 560 38.78 -22.53 32.18
N GLN A 561 37.59 -22.94 32.61
CA GLN A 561 37.30 -23.24 34.01
C GLN A 561 38.18 -24.38 34.56
N GLY A 562 38.50 -25.37 33.72
CA GLY A 562 39.40 -26.48 34.07
C GLY A 562 40.88 -26.10 34.12
N ILE A 563 41.31 -25.02 33.45
CA ILE A 563 42.73 -24.68 33.29
C ILE A 563 43.29 -23.83 34.42
N SER A 564 42.52 -23.04 35.18
CA SER A 564 43.11 -22.44 36.40
C SER A 564 42.22 -21.67 37.37
N PRO A 565 42.38 -21.93 38.69
CA PRO A 565 42.18 -20.95 39.76
C PRO A 565 43.25 -19.82 39.78
N THR A 566 44.23 -19.82 38.86
CA THR A 566 45.31 -18.81 38.76
C THR A 566 45.01 -17.62 37.84
N LEU A 567 43.97 -17.71 36.98
CA LEU A 567 43.47 -16.57 36.21
C LEU A 567 42.54 -15.76 37.12
N GLY A 568 42.89 -14.48 37.35
CA GLY A 568 42.17 -13.62 38.30
C GLY A 568 40.65 -13.62 38.08
N PRO A 569 39.84 -13.50 39.15
CA PRO A 569 38.39 -13.70 39.13
C PRO A 569 37.65 -12.83 38.11
N ASN A 570 38.18 -11.65 37.75
CA ASN A 570 37.58 -10.76 36.74
C ASN A 570 37.58 -11.35 35.32
N LEU A 571 38.66 -12.02 34.88
CA LEU A 571 38.73 -12.61 33.54
C LEU A 571 37.82 -13.85 33.41
N LEU A 572 37.78 -14.68 34.46
CA LEU A 572 36.91 -15.85 34.49
C LEU A 572 35.43 -15.44 34.55
N SER A 573 35.11 -14.36 35.28
CA SER A 573 33.72 -13.85 35.39
C SER A 573 33.18 -13.32 34.06
N GLN A 574 34.01 -12.66 33.23
CA GLN A 574 33.60 -12.16 31.92
C GLN A 574 33.27 -13.29 30.93
N PHE A 575 34.05 -14.36 30.93
CA PHE A 575 33.78 -15.54 30.09
C PHE A 575 32.66 -16.44 30.63
N SER A 576 32.19 -16.21 31.86
CA SER A 576 31.17 -17.05 32.50
C SER A 576 29.72 -16.68 32.20
N GLN A 577 29.47 -15.51 31.59
CA GLN A 577 28.13 -14.97 31.36
C GLN A 577 27.71 -15.05 29.89
N ILE A 578 27.51 -16.26 29.38
CA ILE A 578 26.82 -16.45 28.09
C ILE A 578 25.33 -16.18 28.33
N ASN A 579 24.90 -14.98 27.94
CA ASN A 579 23.54 -14.48 28.20
C ASN A 579 22.55 -14.75 27.05
N ILE A 580 22.87 -15.67 26.13
CA ILE A 580 22.04 -15.99 24.97
C ILE A 580 21.92 -17.50 24.82
N THR A 581 20.68 -17.99 24.83
CA THR A 581 20.37 -19.38 24.50
C THR A 581 20.10 -19.54 23.00
N PRO A 582 20.38 -20.71 22.40
CA PRO A 582 19.96 -21.02 21.04
C PRO A 582 18.46 -20.78 20.81
N PHE A 583 17.63 -21.12 21.80
CA PHE A 583 16.19 -20.88 21.78
C PHE A 583 15.83 -19.41 21.55
N GLU A 584 16.39 -18.50 22.37
CA GLU A 584 16.16 -17.06 22.24
C GLU A 584 16.66 -16.52 20.90
N PHE A 585 17.83 -16.98 20.46
CA PHE A 585 18.41 -16.53 19.19
C PHE A 585 17.55 -16.93 17.98
N ILE A 586 17.07 -18.19 17.94
CA ILE A 586 16.18 -18.66 16.87
C ILE A 586 14.89 -17.83 16.83
N LEU A 587 14.29 -17.55 17.99
CA LEU A 587 13.09 -16.73 18.06
C LEU A 587 13.33 -15.31 17.55
N ILE A 588 14.41 -14.65 17.97
CA ILE A 588 14.75 -13.28 17.52
C ILE A 588 14.93 -13.26 16.00
N VAL A 589 15.74 -14.15 15.43
CA VAL A 589 15.96 -14.19 13.97
C VAL A 589 14.67 -14.55 13.21
N GLY A 590 13.85 -15.43 13.77
CA GLY A 590 12.58 -15.83 13.16
C GLY A 590 11.51 -14.74 13.19
N ILE A 591 11.41 -13.97 14.28
CA ILE A 591 10.53 -12.81 14.39
C ILE A 591 10.98 -11.74 13.39
N TYR A 592 12.28 -11.45 13.35
CA TYR A 592 12.84 -10.55 12.36
C TYR A 592 12.51 -10.97 10.91
N LEU A 593 12.64 -12.26 10.58
CA LEU A 593 12.27 -12.80 9.27
C LEU A 593 10.77 -12.61 8.97
N LEU A 594 9.90 -12.77 9.97
CA LEU A 594 8.46 -12.56 9.83
C LEU A 594 8.14 -11.10 9.52
N GLU A 595 8.75 -10.17 10.26
CA GLU A 595 8.56 -8.73 10.12
C GLU A 595 9.10 -8.23 8.77
N THR A 596 10.32 -8.62 8.41
CA THR A 596 10.90 -8.30 7.10
C THR A 596 10.07 -8.88 5.95
N SER A 597 9.56 -10.11 6.07
CA SER A 597 8.62 -10.68 5.08
C SER A 597 7.38 -9.80 4.90
N PHE A 598 6.82 -9.30 6.00
CA PHE A 598 5.64 -8.43 5.99
C PHE A 598 5.93 -7.06 5.36
N ILE A 599 7.07 -6.48 5.72
CA ILE A 599 7.54 -5.18 5.23
C ILE A 599 7.87 -5.27 3.73
N LEU A 600 8.70 -6.24 3.32
CA LEU A 600 9.07 -6.44 1.91
C LEU A 600 7.86 -6.77 1.04
N SER A 601 6.91 -7.57 1.53
CA SER A 601 5.66 -7.79 0.79
C SER A 601 4.88 -6.49 0.56
N SER A 602 4.89 -5.59 1.55
CA SER A 602 4.21 -4.29 1.42
C SER A 602 4.95 -3.39 0.43
N PHE A 603 6.28 -3.44 0.43
CA PHE A 603 7.12 -2.70 -0.51
C PHE A 603 6.96 -3.18 -1.96
N ILE A 604 7.02 -4.50 -2.17
CA ILE A 604 6.81 -5.14 -3.47
C ILE A 604 5.46 -4.73 -4.06
N ASN A 605 4.38 -4.83 -3.27
CA ASN A 605 3.06 -4.44 -3.74
C ASN A 605 2.96 -2.92 -3.97
N GLY A 606 3.58 -2.12 -3.10
CA GLY A 606 3.62 -0.67 -3.23
C GLY A 606 4.27 -0.21 -4.54
N ILE A 607 5.34 -0.88 -4.98
CA ILE A 607 5.98 -0.62 -6.28
C ILE A 607 5.09 -1.13 -7.44
N GLU A 608 4.71 -2.43 -7.42
CA GLU A 608 4.05 -3.09 -8.56
C GLU A 608 2.62 -2.60 -8.81
N SER A 609 1.82 -2.38 -7.77
CA SER A 609 0.38 -2.09 -7.88
C SER A 609 -0.07 -0.86 -7.10
N GLY A 610 0.82 -0.19 -6.35
CA GLY A 610 0.46 0.96 -5.52
C GLY A 610 -0.42 0.59 -4.32
N GLN A 611 -1.44 1.41 -4.03
CA GLN A 611 -2.37 1.19 -2.93
C GLN A 611 -3.46 0.15 -3.25
N ASP A 612 -3.04 -1.05 -3.66
CA ASP A 612 -3.95 -2.19 -3.76
C ASP A 612 -3.86 -3.10 -2.52
N PRO A 613 -4.83 -3.05 -1.60
CA PRO A 613 -4.85 -3.93 -0.43
C PRO A 613 -5.00 -5.40 -0.81
N ILE A 614 -5.63 -5.72 -1.95
CA ILE A 614 -5.90 -7.10 -2.37
C ILE A 614 -4.59 -7.79 -2.76
N GLY A 615 -3.81 -7.16 -3.63
CA GLY A 615 -2.49 -7.62 -4.04
C GLY A 615 -1.51 -7.67 -2.88
N ARG A 616 -1.59 -6.71 -1.95
CA ARG A 616 -0.75 -6.68 -0.75
C ARG A 616 -1.00 -7.89 0.14
N ASP A 617 -2.26 -8.19 0.42
CA ASP A 617 -2.63 -9.33 1.25
C ASP A 617 -2.28 -10.66 0.55
N TYR A 618 -2.47 -10.75 -0.76
CA TYR A 618 -2.05 -11.91 -1.56
C TYR A 618 -0.54 -12.17 -1.45
N ASN A 619 0.28 -11.15 -1.71
CA ASN A 619 1.74 -11.26 -1.64
C ASN A 619 2.21 -11.62 -0.22
N ARG A 620 1.59 -11.06 0.82
CA ARG A 620 1.95 -11.36 2.22
C ARG A 620 1.78 -12.84 2.53
N GLY A 621 0.63 -13.40 2.15
CA GLY A 621 0.34 -14.80 2.40
C GLY A 621 1.32 -15.76 1.72
N HIS A 622 1.64 -15.51 0.44
CA HIS A 622 2.56 -16.35 -0.32
C HIS A 622 4.02 -16.20 0.12
N ILE A 623 4.48 -14.97 0.37
CA ILE A 623 5.84 -14.71 0.86
C ILE A 623 6.04 -15.41 2.21
N MET A 624 5.12 -15.26 3.15
CA MET A 624 5.25 -15.85 4.49
C MET A 624 5.32 -17.38 4.46
N TRP A 625 4.51 -18.03 3.63
CA TRP A 625 4.56 -19.49 3.55
C TRP A 625 5.89 -19.97 2.94
N VAL A 626 6.26 -19.43 1.79
CA VAL A 626 7.49 -19.85 1.10
C VAL A 626 8.73 -19.47 1.90
N SER A 627 8.76 -18.30 2.53
CA SER A 627 9.90 -17.88 3.34
C SER A 627 10.10 -18.77 4.56
N PHE A 628 9.02 -19.16 5.25
CA PHE A 628 9.12 -20.12 6.35
C PHE A 628 9.64 -21.48 5.88
N LEU A 629 9.14 -21.99 4.74
CA LEU A 629 9.59 -23.26 4.18
C LEU A 629 11.10 -23.21 3.85
N VAL A 630 11.56 -22.17 3.15
CA VAL A 630 12.98 -21.99 2.82
C VAL A 630 13.84 -21.86 4.07
N PHE A 631 13.38 -21.13 5.09
CA PHE A 631 14.07 -20.99 6.38
C PHE A 631 14.25 -22.34 7.06
N VAL A 632 13.19 -23.13 7.17
CA VAL A 632 13.22 -24.46 7.80
C VAL A 632 14.14 -25.41 7.04
N ILE A 633 14.03 -25.47 5.70
CA ILE A 633 14.91 -26.32 4.88
C ILE A 633 16.37 -25.89 5.05
N SER A 634 16.66 -24.59 4.93
CA SER A 634 18.02 -24.06 5.09
C SER A 634 18.61 -24.40 6.45
N LEU A 635 17.84 -24.20 7.52
CA LEU A 635 18.23 -24.51 8.89
C LEU A 635 18.55 -25.99 9.07
N PHE A 636 17.68 -26.90 8.63
CA PHE A 636 17.91 -28.34 8.77
C PHE A 636 19.08 -28.83 7.90
N VAL A 637 19.19 -28.38 6.65
CA VAL A 637 20.29 -28.76 5.75
C VAL A 637 21.63 -28.29 6.32
N THR A 638 21.70 -27.04 6.75
CA THR A 638 22.94 -26.49 7.33
C THR A 638 23.30 -27.18 8.64
N LEU A 639 22.33 -27.46 9.52
CA LEU A 639 22.56 -28.23 10.74
C LEU A 639 23.16 -29.61 10.44
N GLN A 640 22.65 -30.33 9.44
CA GLN A 640 23.20 -31.64 9.06
C GLN A 640 24.62 -31.54 8.50
N ILE A 641 24.90 -30.52 7.67
CA ILE A 641 26.23 -30.29 7.10
C ILE A 641 27.25 -29.98 8.21
N PHE A 642 26.88 -29.17 9.20
CA PHE A 642 27.77 -28.72 10.25
C PHE A 642 27.71 -29.58 11.54
N ALA A 643 26.81 -30.56 11.63
CA ALA A 643 26.72 -31.48 12.76
C ALA A 643 28.06 -32.15 13.15
N PRO A 644 28.93 -32.57 12.21
CA PRO A 644 30.23 -33.12 12.57
C PRO A 644 31.11 -32.14 13.36
N LEU A 645 31.06 -30.83 13.04
CA LEU A 645 31.83 -29.81 13.76
C LEU A 645 31.36 -29.61 15.20
N VAL A 646 30.09 -29.94 15.48
CA VAL A 646 29.50 -29.90 16.83
C VAL A 646 29.94 -31.11 17.67
N VAL A 647 30.17 -32.27 17.04
CA VAL A 647 30.49 -33.53 17.72
C VAL A 647 32.00 -33.75 17.93
N ILE A 648 32.86 -33.19 17.07
CA ILE A 648 34.30 -33.53 17.02
C ILE A 648 35.15 -32.90 18.16
N THR A 649 34.57 -32.14 19.09
CA THR A 649 35.30 -31.51 20.21
C THR A 649 34.91 -32.01 21.60
N GLY A 650 34.27 -33.20 21.67
CA GLY A 650 34.11 -33.99 22.88
C GLY A 650 35.39 -34.67 23.33
#